data_AF-A0A830ECZ7-F1
#
_entry.id   AF-A0A830ECZ7-F1
#
_cell.length_a   1.000
_cell.length_b   1.000
_cell.length_c   1.000
_cell.angle_alpha   90.00
_cell.angle_beta   90.00
_cell.angle_gamma   90.00
#
_symmetry.space_group_name_H-M   'P 1'
#
loop_
_entity.id
_entity.type
_entity.pdbx_description
1 polymer ?
#
loop_
_entity_poly.entity_id
_entity_poly.type
_entity_poly.pdbx_seq_one_letter_code
_entity_poly.pdbx_strand_id
1 'polypeptide(L)'
;MQLRGRLVDVGDEREVDTEYGSRSLAEVTVRVDDAEGGGAVGDATARLTLWGKWTHTVEHADPGMELLATDLETSEYRGETGYATTGDSRVVLEPGFLIDVTDIRSWVQCPRMYYLNKLSGIPLNYPVVKGTIVHEVFGDLLRDRDLEDAIDERVEGAGLELGLLGREADEVRDEVRRNAAAIEGWLAQGTLTEEDAWRSEYTLISPTFGIKGRADALRRGMPVELKTGKNTNREPRFQDKIQAAAYALVLAERGVPADTGTLLYTKNTAVERTEETGDLSPAKEFSIGDGLLDFVVRTRNEIAAMEWETDVPTGYEADARCEYCFEQDTCMVVSGRLDQESKAGQIGATVPEEEREYFERFYNAIEAERRQIHAEYRKLWEQSPRERADDDRALIGLEPLDRTQRGDGRWEMRARKPDESVSKLREGDVALASDGDPVAGHAELCRIVALGAEVRITADEPLDLARLDVYPSEIGVDRMLTALHDFVLKADPDRKDVLFGRRDPEFSNRSLGPDGDRETFVANNAAQDRAVRLAVDADDVALIHGPPGTGKTHTIARIVAELVGRGDDVLLSAFTNRAVDNALDAVRERGITGLARVGTEHGVREDMLDVRLEQGGDPNERAAALRDASVVAATTATCGSRVMREQSFDVALIDEASQLTEPGTLAAVSRADRFVLVGDHEQLPPVVRAENDLQTSLFERLIETYPEASVLLDRQYRMAQRIQAFSSREFYDGALRPADGSVAAQRLSDLGVDESALPESLRDRVAFVDPDGDRIGNTNPAEADRVADVVDSYLGAGVDRDDIGVIAPFRAQVAEIDRRTEVAVDTVDRFQGSAKEVIVVSLVATGSLDGPLFEDHRRVNVALTRARKALALVGDADALATDPFYAGLLAWARQ
;
A
#
# COMPACT_ATOMS: atom_id res chain seq x y z
N MET A 1 -20.62 16.90 27.47
CA MET A 1 -19.67 17.82 26.79
C MET A 1 -18.48 17.00 26.33
N GLN A 2 -17.78 17.39 25.27
CA GLN A 2 -16.55 16.73 24.83
C GLN A 2 -15.34 17.65 25.03
N LEU A 3 -14.18 17.08 25.34
CA LEU A 3 -12.90 17.76 25.41
C LEU A 3 -11.91 17.03 24.49
N ARG A 4 -11.32 17.74 23.54
CA ARG A 4 -10.29 17.21 22.64
C ARG A 4 -9.08 18.13 22.64
N GLY A 5 -7.89 17.56 22.62
CA GLY A 5 -6.66 18.33 22.51
C GLY A 5 -5.41 17.54 22.88
N ARG A 6 -4.27 18.21 22.90
CA ARG A 6 -2.98 17.56 23.20
C ARG A 6 -2.66 17.60 24.69
N LEU A 7 -2.17 16.49 25.24
CA LEU A 7 -1.69 16.43 26.60
C LEU A 7 -0.43 17.28 26.77
N VAL A 8 -0.42 18.10 27.81
CA VAL A 8 0.71 18.96 28.20
C VAL A 8 1.36 18.44 29.48
N ASP A 9 0.55 17.88 30.37
CA ASP A 9 0.98 17.36 31.66
C ASP A 9 0.07 16.20 32.07
N VAL A 10 0.66 15.16 32.66
CA VAL A 10 -0.02 13.93 33.09
C VAL A 10 0.36 13.68 34.54
N GLY A 11 -0.63 13.73 35.44
CA GLY A 11 -0.42 13.50 36.86
C GLY A 11 -0.59 12.04 37.26
N ASP A 12 -0.03 11.68 38.43
CA ASP A 12 -0.13 10.33 38.98
C ASP A 12 -1.55 10.01 39.50
N GLU A 13 -1.90 8.72 39.46
CA GLU A 13 -3.09 8.21 40.13
C GLU A 13 -2.94 8.29 41.67
N ARG A 14 -4.01 8.77 42.33
CA ARG A 14 -4.09 8.86 43.79
C ARG A 14 -5.49 8.48 44.31
N GLU A 15 -5.53 7.90 45.50
CA GLU A 15 -6.79 7.61 46.21
C GLU A 15 -7.26 8.85 46.98
N VAL A 16 -8.55 9.18 46.86
CA VAL A 16 -9.20 10.26 47.62
C VAL A 16 -10.45 9.78 48.33
N ASP A 17 -10.62 10.21 49.59
CA ASP A 17 -11.81 9.93 50.38
C ASP A 17 -12.96 10.84 49.95
N THR A 18 -14.05 10.24 49.44
CA THR A 18 -15.29 10.94 49.12
C THR A 18 -16.40 10.60 50.13
N GLU A 19 -17.50 11.35 50.13
CA GLU A 19 -18.69 11.01 50.94
C GLU A 19 -19.28 9.62 50.62
N TYR A 20 -18.88 9.03 49.48
CA TYR A 20 -19.31 7.72 49.00
C TYR A 20 -18.21 6.63 49.13
N GLY A 21 -17.12 6.91 49.85
CA GLY A 21 -15.97 6.01 50.04
C GLY A 21 -14.72 6.46 49.30
N SER A 22 -13.64 5.68 49.41
CA SER A 22 -12.39 5.94 48.67
C SER A 22 -12.62 5.75 47.16
N ARG A 23 -12.09 6.67 46.37
CA ARG A 23 -12.12 6.61 44.90
C ARG A 23 -10.77 7.03 44.34
N SER A 24 -10.36 6.37 43.26
CA SER A 24 -9.16 6.72 42.52
C SER A 24 -9.43 7.96 41.65
N LEU A 25 -8.45 8.87 41.64
CA LEU A 25 -8.45 10.12 40.91
C LEU A 25 -7.09 10.36 40.26
N ALA A 26 -7.10 10.86 39.02
CA ALA A 26 -5.92 11.37 38.33
C ALA A 26 -6.27 12.70 37.64
N GLU A 27 -5.27 13.54 37.37
CA GLU A 27 -5.47 14.82 36.68
C GLU A 27 -4.55 14.91 35.47
N VAL A 28 -5.10 15.37 34.34
CA VAL A 28 -4.33 15.67 33.14
C VAL A 28 -4.60 17.10 32.68
N THR A 29 -3.61 17.72 32.04
CA THR A 29 -3.73 19.04 31.44
C THR A 29 -3.72 18.92 29.93
N VAL A 30 -4.77 19.44 29.28
CA VAL A 30 -4.98 19.35 27.83
C VAL A 30 -4.91 20.74 27.23
N ARG A 31 -4.07 20.94 26.21
CA ARG A 31 -4.16 22.10 25.31
C ARG A 31 -5.29 21.84 24.32
N VAL A 32 -6.35 22.63 24.43
CA VAL A 32 -7.60 22.39 23.69
C VAL A 32 -7.42 22.80 22.23
N ASP A 33 -7.80 21.92 21.31
CA ASP A 33 -7.94 22.27 19.90
C ASP A 33 -9.30 22.98 19.72
N ASP A 34 -9.34 24.15 19.06
CA ASP A 34 -10.56 24.99 18.98
C ASP A 34 -11.81 24.16 18.66
N ALA A 35 -12.78 24.16 19.59
CA ALA A 35 -14.10 23.63 19.32
C ALA A 35 -14.77 24.45 18.20
N GLU A 36 -15.28 23.77 17.17
CA GLU A 36 -16.06 24.28 16.03
C GLU A 36 -16.47 25.76 16.13
N GLY A 37 -15.62 26.68 15.63
CA GLY A 37 -15.92 28.10 15.71
C GLY A 37 -14.74 29.05 15.47
N GLY A 38 -14.06 28.91 14.32
CA GLY A 38 -12.99 29.77 13.78
C GLY A 38 -12.65 31.09 14.49
N GLY A 39 -11.92 31.01 15.60
CA GLY A 39 -11.48 32.17 16.38
C GLY A 39 -10.12 31.93 17.03
N ALA A 40 -9.06 32.45 16.40
CA ALA A 40 -7.70 32.66 16.91
C ALA A 40 -7.12 31.62 17.90
N VAL A 41 -6.16 30.83 17.42
CA VAL A 41 -5.24 29.94 18.16
C VAL A 41 -4.89 30.50 19.55
N GLY A 42 -5.60 30.04 20.56
CA GLY A 42 -5.35 30.38 21.96
C GLY A 42 -4.55 29.27 22.62
N ASP A 43 -3.50 29.62 23.37
CA ASP A 43 -2.71 28.70 24.21
C ASP A 43 -3.50 28.23 25.46
N ALA A 44 -4.82 28.05 25.32
CA ALA A 44 -5.74 27.75 26.41
C ALA A 44 -5.58 26.28 26.81
N THR A 45 -5.25 26.08 28.08
CA THR A 45 -5.18 24.75 28.70
C THR A 45 -6.42 24.51 29.56
N ALA A 46 -6.86 23.27 29.58
CA ALA A 46 -7.98 22.78 30.39
C ALA A 46 -7.48 21.67 31.31
N ARG A 47 -7.95 21.67 32.57
CA ARG A 47 -7.70 20.57 33.50
C ARG A 47 -8.83 19.56 33.39
N LEU A 48 -8.48 18.29 33.18
CA LEU A 48 -9.41 17.16 33.16
C LEU A 48 -9.11 16.25 34.36
N THR A 49 -10.10 16.06 35.22
CA THR A 49 -10.05 15.11 36.33
C THR A 49 -10.66 13.78 35.90
N LEU A 50 -9.85 12.73 35.95
CA LEU A 50 -10.22 11.36 35.65
C LEU A 50 -10.64 10.65 36.94
N TRP A 51 -11.77 9.96 36.92
CA TRP A 51 -12.33 9.25 38.06
C TRP A 51 -12.50 7.76 37.79
N GLY A 52 -12.27 6.93 38.82
CA GLY A 52 -12.53 5.50 38.77
C GLY A 52 -11.76 4.80 37.65
N LYS A 53 -12.45 4.05 36.78
CA LYS A 53 -11.81 3.25 35.71
C LYS A 53 -10.94 4.06 34.73
N TRP A 54 -11.14 5.38 34.64
CA TRP A 54 -10.41 6.23 33.70
C TRP A 54 -9.08 6.74 34.22
N THR A 55 -8.77 6.60 35.51
CA THR A 55 -7.46 6.97 36.07
C THR A 55 -6.33 6.17 35.44
N HIS A 56 -6.56 4.89 35.14
CA HIS A 56 -5.64 4.02 34.41
C HIS A 56 -5.12 4.62 33.10
N THR A 57 -5.84 5.59 32.50
CA THR A 57 -5.35 6.29 31.30
C THR A 57 -4.00 6.96 31.54
N VAL A 58 -3.72 7.45 32.75
CA VAL A 58 -2.45 8.13 33.05
C VAL A 58 -1.23 7.20 33.06
N GLU A 59 -1.42 5.89 33.14
CA GLU A 59 -0.34 4.90 33.00
C GLU A 59 0.17 4.79 31.56
N HIS A 60 -0.66 5.19 30.59
CA HIS A 60 -0.43 5.03 29.15
C HIS A 60 -0.39 6.39 28.43
N ALA A 61 -0.49 7.49 29.16
CA ALA A 61 -0.63 8.82 28.59
C ALA A 61 0.68 9.59 28.72
N ASP A 62 1.18 10.10 27.59
CA ASP A 62 2.36 10.95 27.55
C ASP A 62 2.04 12.39 27.10
N PRO A 63 2.80 13.39 27.59
CA PRO A 63 2.78 14.72 27.00
C PRO A 63 3.05 14.67 25.49
N GLY A 64 2.19 15.33 24.71
CA GLY A 64 2.24 15.34 23.26
C GLY A 64 1.15 14.50 22.60
N MET A 65 0.66 13.46 23.27
CA MET A 65 -0.44 12.65 22.76
C MET A 65 -1.74 13.46 22.65
N GLU A 66 -2.57 13.14 21.67
CA GLU A 66 -3.94 13.63 21.55
C GLU A 66 -4.86 12.86 22.50
N LEU A 67 -5.73 13.57 23.21
CA LEU A 67 -6.76 13.00 24.08
C LEU A 67 -8.14 13.50 23.65
N LEU A 68 -9.10 12.59 23.57
CA LEU A 68 -10.52 12.88 23.46
C LEU A 68 -11.26 12.29 24.67
N ALA A 69 -12.04 13.11 25.35
CA ALA A 69 -12.92 12.65 26.42
C ALA A 69 -14.37 13.09 26.20
N THR A 70 -15.31 12.15 26.34
CA THR A 70 -16.74 12.36 26.11
C THR A 70 -17.55 12.44 27.40
N ASP A 71 -18.77 12.97 27.29
CA ASP A 71 -19.78 12.97 28.37
C ASP A 71 -19.29 13.55 29.70
N LEU A 72 -18.47 14.59 29.61
CA LEU A 72 -17.85 15.26 30.75
C LEU A 72 -18.82 16.19 31.48
N GLU A 73 -18.62 16.28 32.80
CA GLU A 73 -19.14 17.35 33.64
C GLU A 73 -18.18 18.54 33.64
N THR A 74 -18.74 19.75 33.59
CA THR A 74 -17.97 21.00 33.58
C THR A 74 -18.14 21.74 34.89
N SER A 75 -17.04 22.28 35.40
CA SER A 75 -17.02 23.14 36.58
C SER A 75 -16.22 24.41 36.30
N GLU A 76 -16.64 25.52 36.89
CA GLU A 76 -15.84 26.75 36.89
C GLU A 76 -15.33 27.01 38.31
N TYR A 77 -14.02 27.13 38.47
CA TYR A 77 -13.42 27.52 39.74
C TYR A 77 -12.39 28.63 39.51
N ARG A 78 -12.62 29.79 40.15
CA ARG A 78 -11.74 30.98 40.06
C ARG A 78 -11.46 31.48 38.63
N GLY A 79 -12.37 31.22 37.69
CA GLY A 79 -12.23 31.63 36.28
C GLY A 79 -11.49 30.61 35.39
N GLU A 80 -11.09 29.46 35.95
CA GLU A 80 -10.59 28.31 35.19
C GLU A 80 -11.73 27.32 34.96
N THR A 81 -11.87 26.83 33.71
CA THR A 81 -12.83 25.77 33.36
C THR A 81 -12.16 24.42 33.61
N GLY A 82 -12.73 23.63 34.52
CA GLY A 82 -12.31 22.26 34.80
C GLY A 82 -13.33 21.25 34.30
N TYR A 83 -12.85 20.12 33.82
CA TYR A 83 -13.67 19.01 33.32
C TYR A 83 -13.50 17.79 34.22
N ALA A 84 -14.54 16.98 34.37
CA ALA A 84 -14.46 15.73 35.11
C ALA A 84 -15.20 14.60 34.40
N THR A 85 -14.63 13.38 34.42
CA THR A 85 -15.29 12.20 33.87
C THR A 85 -16.49 11.78 34.72
N THR A 86 -17.57 11.39 34.07
CA THR A 86 -18.79 10.82 34.66
C THR A 86 -18.82 9.30 34.52
N GLY A 87 -19.94 8.66 34.90
CA GLY A 87 -20.15 7.23 34.66
C GLY A 87 -20.21 6.86 33.18
N ASP A 88 -20.73 7.78 32.36
CA ASP A 88 -20.95 7.61 30.92
C ASP A 88 -19.76 8.09 30.07
N SER A 89 -18.80 8.78 30.70
CA SER A 89 -17.60 9.26 30.02
C SER A 89 -16.79 8.13 29.42
N ARG A 90 -16.16 8.42 28.28
CA ARG A 90 -15.08 7.64 27.67
C ARG A 90 -13.87 8.51 27.42
N VAL A 91 -12.68 7.98 27.66
CA VAL A 91 -11.40 8.68 27.45
C VAL A 91 -10.57 7.87 26.45
N VAL A 92 -10.15 8.53 25.37
CA VAL A 92 -9.48 7.93 24.21
C VAL A 92 -8.15 8.66 24.00
N LEU A 93 -7.06 7.90 23.96
CA LEU A 93 -5.73 8.38 23.58
C LEU A 93 -5.52 8.16 22.09
N GLU A 94 -4.92 9.13 21.40
CA GLU A 94 -4.71 9.12 19.95
C GLU A 94 -5.99 8.70 19.18
N PRO A 95 -7.11 9.45 19.31
CA PRO A 95 -8.35 9.17 18.56
C PRO A 95 -8.11 9.09 17.04
N GLY A 96 -7.11 9.83 16.56
CA GLY A 96 -6.66 9.84 15.17
C GLY A 96 -5.92 8.59 14.68
N PHE A 97 -5.40 7.74 15.59
CA PHE A 97 -4.74 6.49 15.25
C PHE A 97 -5.75 5.34 15.25
N LEU A 98 -6.17 4.91 14.05
CA LEU A 98 -7.17 3.85 13.89
C LEU A 98 -6.59 2.47 14.19
N ILE A 99 -7.11 1.79 15.22
CA ILE A 99 -6.72 0.42 15.58
C ILE A 99 -7.76 -0.57 15.04
N ASP A 100 -7.29 -1.64 14.39
CA ASP A 100 -8.16 -2.71 13.91
C ASP A 100 -8.78 -3.50 15.07
N VAL A 101 -10.06 -3.85 14.94
CA VAL A 101 -10.76 -4.66 15.96
C VAL A 101 -10.05 -6.00 16.21
N THR A 102 -9.44 -6.59 15.18
CA THR A 102 -8.66 -7.84 15.28
C THR A 102 -7.38 -7.67 16.12
N ASP A 103 -6.82 -6.47 16.17
CA ASP A 103 -5.64 -6.15 16.98
C ASP A 103 -6.02 -5.99 18.45
N ILE A 104 -7.15 -5.33 18.75
CA ILE A 104 -7.70 -5.26 20.12
C ILE A 104 -7.95 -6.67 20.65
N ARG A 105 -8.57 -7.54 19.85
CA ARG A 105 -8.77 -8.96 20.20
C ARG A 105 -7.43 -9.65 20.50
N SER A 106 -6.42 -9.45 19.66
CA SER A 106 -5.12 -10.10 19.78
C SER A 106 -4.37 -9.61 21.02
N TRP A 107 -4.45 -8.32 21.32
CA TRP A 107 -3.85 -7.70 22.50
C TRP A 107 -4.38 -8.29 23.80
N VAL A 108 -5.71 -8.48 23.91
CA VAL A 108 -6.34 -9.12 25.08
C VAL A 108 -5.86 -10.55 25.28
N GLN A 109 -5.55 -11.26 24.19
CA GLN A 109 -4.97 -12.60 24.28
C GLN A 109 -3.50 -12.55 24.73
N CYS A 110 -2.70 -11.69 24.09
CA CYS A 110 -1.33 -11.37 24.45
C CYS A 110 -0.86 -10.13 23.68
N PRO A 111 -0.41 -9.05 24.35
CA PRO A 111 0.06 -7.83 23.69
C PRO A 111 1.19 -8.08 22.68
N ARG A 112 2.08 -9.05 22.95
CA ARG A 112 3.16 -9.43 22.02
C ARG A 112 2.65 -10.02 20.70
N MET A 113 1.46 -10.61 20.66
CA MET A 113 0.88 -11.10 19.40
C MET A 113 0.60 -9.97 18.41
N TYR A 114 0.19 -8.80 18.89
CA TYR A 114 -0.01 -7.62 18.03
C TYR A 114 1.28 -7.26 17.30
N TYR A 115 2.39 -7.15 18.03
CA TYR A 115 3.73 -6.93 17.45
C TYR A 115 4.13 -8.03 16.45
N LEU A 116 3.95 -9.31 16.81
CA LEU A 116 4.35 -10.43 15.95
C LEU A 116 3.51 -10.53 14.67
N ASN A 117 2.22 -10.22 14.74
CA ASN A 117 1.32 -10.23 13.58
C ASN A 117 1.75 -9.20 12.53
N LYS A 118 2.25 -8.03 12.94
CA LYS A 118 2.81 -7.01 12.03
C LYS A 118 4.06 -7.51 11.28
N LEU A 119 4.87 -8.35 11.92
CA LEU A 119 6.14 -8.82 11.37
C LEU A 119 6.04 -10.08 10.50
N SER A 120 5.24 -11.04 10.91
CA SER A 120 5.34 -12.40 10.35
C SER A 120 4.50 -12.59 9.08
N GLY A 121 3.54 -11.70 8.81
CA GLY A 121 2.55 -11.82 7.74
C GLY A 121 1.71 -13.11 7.83
N ILE A 122 0.64 -13.22 7.06
CA ILE A 122 -0.20 -14.43 7.08
C ILE A 122 0.54 -15.60 6.42
N PRO A 123 0.78 -16.74 7.11
CA PRO A 123 1.47 -17.89 6.54
C PRO A 123 0.58 -18.68 5.57
N LEU A 124 1.19 -19.37 4.60
CA LEU A 124 0.50 -20.35 3.77
C LEU A 124 0.40 -21.69 4.54
N ASN A 125 -0.70 -21.90 5.26
CA ASN A 125 -0.98 -23.17 5.91
C ASN A 125 -2.46 -23.57 5.76
N TYR A 126 -2.72 -24.88 5.85
CA TYR A 126 -4.06 -25.42 5.62
C TYR A 126 -5.13 -24.90 6.58
N PRO A 127 -4.88 -24.77 7.91
CA PRO A 127 -5.86 -24.17 8.81
C PRO A 127 -6.30 -22.75 8.42
N VAL A 128 -5.38 -21.91 7.96
CA VAL A 128 -5.68 -20.54 7.50
C VAL A 128 -6.49 -20.58 6.20
N VAL A 129 -6.02 -21.31 5.18
CA VAL A 129 -6.71 -21.40 3.88
C VAL A 129 -8.12 -21.94 4.03
N LYS A 130 -8.30 -23.05 4.76
CA LYS A 130 -9.64 -23.60 5.05
C LYS A 130 -10.49 -22.60 5.83
N GLY A 131 -9.88 -21.87 6.77
CA GLY A 131 -10.56 -20.84 7.53
C GLY A 131 -11.12 -19.75 6.61
N THR A 132 -10.30 -19.23 5.68
CA THR A 132 -10.72 -18.27 4.66
C THR A 132 -11.88 -18.79 3.82
N ILE A 133 -11.77 -20.00 3.27
CA ILE A 133 -12.85 -20.62 2.48
C ILE A 133 -14.15 -20.69 3.27
N VAL A 134 -14.10 -21.08 4.55
CA VAL A 134 -15.30 -21.17 5.41
C VAL A 134 -15.93 -19.79 5.67
N HIS A 135 -15.14 -18.72 5.81
CA HIS A 135 -15.68 -17.36 5.96
C HIS A 135 -16.30 -16.86 4.65
N GLU A 136 -15.68 -17.15 3.50
CA GLU A 136 -16.22 -16.78 2.19
C GLU A 136 -17.54 -17.51 1.91
N VAL A 137 -17.62 -18.81 2.22
CA VAL A 137 -18.86 -19.59 2.15
C VAL A 137 -19.92 -19.00 3.09
N PHE A 138 -19.56 -18.56 4.30
CA PHE A 138 -20.52 -17.89 5.19
C PHE A 138 -21.09 -16.61 4.56
N GLY A 139 -20.23 -15.77 3.99
CA GLY A 139 -20.67 -14.57 3.27
C GLY A 139 -21.58 -14.89 2.08
N ASP A 140 -21.29 -15.95 1.34
CA ASP A 140 -22.15 -16.41 0.23
C ASP A 140 -23.53 -16.86 0.70
N LEU A 141 -23.61 -17.62 1.80
CA LEU A 141 -24.88 -18.05 2.38
C LEU A 141 -25.73 -16.87 2.87
N LEU A 142 -25.11 -15.82 3.40
CA LEU A 142 -25.80 -14.59 3.80
C LEU A 142 -26.38 -13.82 2.61
N ARG A 143 -25.86 -14.06 1.40
CA ARG A 143 -26.34 -13.49 0.14
C ARG A 143 -27.27 -14.44 -0.62
N ASP A 144 -27.91 -15.35 0.11
CA ASP A 144 -28.86 -16.36 -0.39
C ASP A 144 -28.30 -17.31 -1.46
N ARG A 145 -26.98 -17.56 -1.46
CA ARG A 145 -26.38 -18.57 -2.33
C ARG A 145 -26.59 -19.98 -1.79
N ASP A 146 -26.67 -20.94 -2.71
CA ASP A 146 -26.72 -22.37 -2.35
C ASP A 146 -25.40 -22.81 -1.70
N LEU A 147 -25.50 -23.65 -0.66
CA LEU A 147 -24.36 -24.11 0.11
C LEU A 147 -23.34 -24.90 -0.73
N GLU A 148 -23.81 -25.81 -1.57
CA GLU A 148 -22.92 -26.66 -2.36
C GLU A 148 -22.25 -25.85 -3.47
N ASP A 149 -23.00 -24.98 -4.15
CA ASP A 149 -22.43 -24.07 -5.16
C ASP A 149 -21.37 -23.14 -4.55
N ALA A 150 -21.63 -22.61 -3.34
CA ALA A 150 -20.66 -21.76 -2.63
C ALA A 150 -19.40 -22.55 -2.25
N ILE A 151 -19.53 -23.76 -1.70
CA ILE A 151 -18.38 -24.60 -1.36
C ILE A 151 -17.56 -24.92 -2.61
N ASP A 152 -18.21 -25.31 -3.70
CA ASP A 152 -17.53 -25.69 -4.94
C ASP A 152 -16.74 -24.52 -5.52
N GLU A 153 -17.34 -23.33 -5.63
CA GLU A 153 -16.68 -22.14 -6.15
C GLU A 153 -15.51 -21.68 -5.26
N ARG A 154 -15.70 -21.65 -3.93
CA ARG A 154 -14.65 -21.18 -3.01
C ARG A 154 -13.48 -22.15 -2.91
N VAL A 155 -13.74 -23.46 -2.96
CA VAL A 155 -12.67 -24.46 -3.02
C VAL A 155 -11.94 -24.42 -4.37
N GLU A 156 -12.69 -24.30 -5.48
CA GLU A 156 -12.08 -24.15 -6.81
C GLU A 156 -11.22 -22.90 -6.90
N GLY A 157 -11.69 -21.76 -6.38
CA GLY A 157 -10.95 -20.49 -6.35
C GLY A 157 -9.65 -20.55 -5.53
N ALA A 158 -9.57 -21.45 -4.53
CA ALA A 158 -8.39 -21.67 -3.70
C ALA A 158 -7.41 -22.71 -4.28
N GLY A 159 -7.62 -23.18 -5.52
CA GLY A 159 -6.88 -24.29 -6.14
C GLY A 159 -5.35 -24.19 -5.99
N LEU A 160 -4.75 -23.06 -6.34
CA LEU A 160 -3.30 -22.84 -6.23
C LEU A 160 -2.77 -23.06 -4.80
N GLU A 161 -3.45 -22.51 -3.80
CA GLU A 161 -3.02 -22.60 -2.41
C GLU A 161 -3.16 -24.02 -1.88
N LEU A 162 -4.26 -24.68 -2.22
CA LEU A 162 -4.48 -26.08 -1.90
C LEU A 162 -3.42 -26.98 -2.54
N GLY A 163 -3.07 -26.73 -3.80
CA GLY A 163 -2.06 -27.49 -4.53
C GLY A 163 -0.66 -27.31 -3.95
N LEU A 164 -0.30 -26.09 -3.57
CA LEU A 164 0.96 -25.81 -2.89
C LEU A 164 1.05 -26.51 -1.54
N LEU A 165 -0.08 -26.64 -0.84
CA LEU A 165 -0.23 -27.38 0.41
C LEU A 165 -0.40 -28.90 0.23
N GLY A 166 -0.44 -29.41 -1.00
CA GLY A 166 -0.68 -30.82 -1.32
C GLY A 166 -2.03 -31.30 -0.80
N ARG A 167 -3.09 -30.54 -1.06
CA ARG A 167 -4.48 -30.88 -0.71
C ARG A 167 -5.31 -31.09 -1.96
N GLU A 168 -6.09 -32.16 -1.96
CA GLU A 168 -7.03 -32.48 -3.02
C GLU A 168 -8.34 -31.73 -2.80
N ALA A 169 -8.93 -31.20 -3.88
CA ALA A 169 -10.12 -30.35 -3.78
C ALA A 169 -11.30 -31.08 -3.12
N ASP A 170 -11.52 -32.36 -3.45
CA ASP A 170 -12.65 -33.14 -2.91
C ASP A 170 -12.55 -33.36 -1.38
N GLU A 171 -11.34 -33.61 -0.87
CA GLU A 171 -11.10 -33.71 0.58
C GLU A 171 -11.44 -32.39 1.27
N VAL A 172 -11.02 -31.27 0.68
CA VAL A 172 -11.28 -29.93 1.23
C VAL A 172 -12.77 -29.60 1.19
N ARG A 173 -13.49 -29.92 0.11
CA ARG A 173 -14.95 -29.76 0.02
C ARG A 173 -15.64 -30.48 1.17
N ASP A 174 -15.27 -31.74 1.43
CA ASP A 174 -15.86 -32.53 2.52
C ASP A 174 -15.56 -31.95 3.91
N GLU A 175 -14.37 -31.39 4.12
CA GLU A 175 -14.04 -30.67 5.35
C GLU A 175 -14.83 -29.36 5.51
N VAL A 176 -14.91 -28.55 4.45
CA VAL A 176 -15.64 -27.27 4.46
C VAL A 176 -17.13 -27.53 4.68
N ARG A 177 -17.72 -28.51 3.98
CA ARG A 177 -19.13 -28.90 4.14
C ARG A 177 -19.50 -29.23 5.58
N ARG A 178 -18.64 -29.96 6.29
CA ARG A 178 -18.85 -30.27 7.73
C ARG A 178 -18.87 -29.04 8.63
N ASN A 179 -18.08 -28.01 8.31
CA ASN A 179 -18.08 -26.74 9.04
C ASN A 179 -19.27 -25.86 8.65
N ALA A 180 -19.59 -25.80 7.35
CA ALA A 180 -20.60 -24.91 6.79
C ALA A 180 -22.04 -25.38 7.04
N ALA A 181 -22.30 -26.69 7.16
CA ALA A 181 -23.63 -27.21 7.51
C ALA A 181 -24.18 -26.67 8.85
N ALA A 182 -23.28 -26.32 9.79
CA ALA A 182 -23.65 -25.68 11.05
C ALA A 182 -24.19 -24.27 10.85
N ILE A 183 -23.58 -23.56 9.90
CA ILE A 183 -23.89 -22.19 9.54
C ILE A 183 -25.26 -22.17 8.88
N GLU A 184 -25.47 -23.00 7.86
CA GLU A 184 -26.76 -23.15 7.18
C GLU A 184 -27.87 -23.52 8.18
N GLY A 185 -27.65 -24.53 9.03
CA GLY A 185 -28.61 -24.95 10.03
C GLY A 185 -28.95 -23.86 11.05
N TRP A 186 -28.01 -22.95 11.35
CA TRP A 186 -28.24 -21.79 12.22
C TRP A 186 -28.98 -20.66 11.50
N LEU A 187 -28.61 -20.35 10.26
CA LEU A 187 -29.31 -19.37 9.43
C LEU A 187 -30.76 -19.77 9.19
N ALA A 188 -31.03 -21.06 8.94
CA ALA A 188 -32.37 -21.61 8.77
C ALA A 188 -33.24 -21.54 10.04
N GLN A 189 -32.64 -21.50 11.24
CA GLN A 189 -33.36 -21.27 12.50
C GLN A 189 -33.73 -19.79 12.66
N GLY A 190 -32.99 -18.88 12.03
CA GLY A 190 -33.17 -17.43 12.11
C GLY A 190 -34.15 -16.84 11.12
N THR A 191 -34.37 -17.46 9.96
CA THR A 191 -35.20 -16.95 8.84
C THR A 191 -36.72 -17.07 9.03
N LEU A 192 -37.21 -17.28 10.27
CA LEU A 192 -38.63 -17.48 10.57
C LEU A 192 -39.51 -16.21 10.45
N THR A 193 -38.95 -15.05 10.11
CA THR A 193 -39.70 -13.80 9.88
C THR A 193 -39.19 -13.08 8.63
N GLU A 194 -40.10 -12.61 7.76
CA GLU A 194 -39.83 -11.91 6.48
C GLU A 194 -39.07 -10.56 6.61
N GLU A 195 -38.65 -10.17 7.82
CA GLU A 195 -38.02 -8.86 8.14
C GLU A 195 -36.58 -8.97 8.69
N ASP A 196 -35.91 -10.13 8.65
CA ASP A 196 -34.52 -10.27 9.12
C ASP A 196 -33.52 -9.66 8.12
N ALA A 197 -33.18 -8.39 8.31
CA ALA A 197 -32.11 -7.72 7.58
C ALA A 197 -30.74 -8.21 8.05
N TRP A 198 -30.07 -8.98 7.18
CA TRP A 198 -28.66 -9.33 7.29
C TRP A 198 -27.81 -8.34 6.49
N ARG A 199 -26.59 -8.12 6.97
CA ARG A 199 -25.53 -7.47 6.19
C ARG A 199 -24.26 -8.27 6.38
N SER A 200 -23.62 -8.67 5.30
CA SER A 200 -22.33 -9.34 5.34
C SER A 200 -21.21 -8.31 5.33
N GLU A 201 -20.09 -8.62 5.98
CA GLU A 201 -18.81 -7.95 5.70
C GLU A 201 -18.84 -6.41 5.86
N TYR A 202 -19.52 -5.93 6.91
CA TYR A 202 -19.86 -4.52 7.09
C TYR A 202 -18.66 -3.70 7.58
N THR A 203 -18.26 -2.69 6.81
CA THR A 203 -17.10 -1.83 7.13
C THR A 203 -17.45 -0.77 8.16
N LEU A 204 -16.70 -0.73 9.26
CA LEU A 204 -16.89 0.18 10.39
C LEU A 204 -15.62 1.00 10.63
N ILE A 205 -15.81 2.32 10.76
CA ILE A 205 -14.78 3.31 11.10
C ILE A 205 -15.36 4.22 12.17
N SER A 206 -14.61 4.42 13.26
CA SER A 206 -14.94 5.30 14.38
C SER A 206 -13.86 6.37 14.55
N PRO A 207 -14.14 7.64 14.20
CA PRO A 207 -13.23 8.74 14.50
C PRO A 207 -13.21 9.10 15.99
N THR A 208 -14.30 8.79 16.73
CA THR A 208 -14.37 9.04 18.18
C THR A 208 -13.49 8.07 18.95
N PHE A 209 -13.63 6.77 18.69
CA PHE A 209 -12.88 5.75 19.41
C PHE A 209 -11.60 5.37 18.70
N GLY A 210 -11.30 5.91 17.52
CA GLY A 210 -10.22 5.48 16.61
C GLY A 210 -10.11 3.97 16.48
N ILE A 211 -11.24 3.36 16.14
CA ILE A 211 -11.36 1.92 15.87
C ILE A 211 -11.84 1.75 14.43
N LYS A 212 -11.27 0.79 13.73
CA LYS A 212 -11.75 0.36 12.41
C LYS A 212 -11.87 -1.17 12.36
N GLY A 213 -12.64 -1.67 11.42
CA GLY A 213 -12.71 -3.11 11.16
C GLY A 213 -13.87 -3.48 10.26
N ARG A 214 -13.98 -4.78 9.97
CA ARG A 214 -15.02 -5.35 9.11
C ARG A 214 -15.72 -6.47 9.86
N ALA A 215 -16.98 -6.25 10.22
CA ALA A 215 -17.76 -7.25 10.93
C ALA A 215 -18.20 -8.34 9.96
N ASP A 216 -18.02 -9.62 10.33
CA ASP A 216 -18.38 -10.75 9.43
C ASP A 216 -19.86 -10.67 9.02
N ALA A 217 -20.74 -10.37 9.99
CA ALA A 217 -22.13 -10.09 9.72
C ALA A 217 -22.80 -9.21 10.79
N LEU A 218 -23.86 -8.51 10.38
CA LEU A 218 -24.80 -7.84 11.28
C LEU A 218 -26.18 -8.48 11.16
N ARG A 219 -26.78 -8.83 12.29
CA ARG A 219 -28.16 -9.33 12.38
C ARG A 219 -29.01 -8.36 13.17
N ARG A 220 -29.94 -7.66 12.52
CA ARG A 220 -30.79 -6.64 13.17
C ARG A 220 -29.97 -5.59 13.96
N GLY A 221 -28.80 -5.22 13.42
CA GLY A 221 -27.86 -4.29 14.08
C GLY A 221 -26.93 -4.91 15.13
N MET A 222 -27.08 -6.20 15.45
CA MET A 222 -26.21 -6.91 16.39
C MET A 222 -25.03 -7.58 15.67
N PRO A 223 -23.80 -7.47 16.17
CA PRO A 223 -22.62 -8.10 15.56
C PRO A 223 -22.64 -9.62 15.69
N VAL A 224 -22.32 -10.30 14.59
CA VAL A 224 -22.15 -11.74 14.48
C VAL A 224 -20.76 -12.01 13.93
N GLU A 225 -20.00 -12.85 14.63
CA GLU A 225 -18.62 -13.17 14.31
C GLU A 225 -18.40 -14.67 14.18
N LEU A 226 -17.77 -15.08 13.07
CA LEU A 226 -17.44 -16.45 12.77
C LEU A 226 -16.09 -16.83 13.39
N LYS A 227 -16.01 -18.03 13.95
CA LYS A 227 -14.77 -18.58 14.51
C LYS A 227 -14.63 -20.04 14.06
N THR A 228 -13.57 -20.32 13.33
CA THR A 228 -13.25 -21.66 12.80
C THR A 228 -12.63 -22.60 13.84
N GLY A 229 -12.47 -22.15 15.09
CA GLY A 229 -12.04 -22.97 16.23
C GLY A 229 -13.21 -23.65 16.94
N LYS A 230 -12.90 -24.63 17.81
CA LYS A 230 -13.90 -25.23 18.71
C LYS A 230 -13.96 -24.47 20.04
N ASN A 231 -15.15 -24.38 20.64
CA ASN A 231 -15.35 -23.94 22.01
C ASN A 231 -16.51 -24.73 22.64
N THR A 232 -16.17 -25.73 23.47
CA THR A 232 -17.13 -26.61 24.15
C THR A 232 -17.64 -26.02 25.48
N ASN A 233 -17.14 -24.86 25.90
CA ASN A 233 -17.66 -24.15 27.07
C ASN A 233 -19.00 -23.48 26.72
N ARG A 234 -19.88 -23.34 27.71
CA ARG A 234 -21.16 -22.61 27.53
C ARG A 234 -20.93 -21.14 27.18
N GLU A 235 -19.98 -20.50 27.85
CA GLU A 235 -19.61 -19.11 27.59
C GLU A 235 -18.62 -19.00 26.42
N PRO A 236 -18.76 -17.97 25.57
CA PRO A 236 -17.73 -17.66 24.59
C PRO A 236 -16.39 -17.28 25.22
N ARG A 237 -15.29 -17.46 24.47
CA ARG A 237 -13.94 -17.04 24.92
C ARG A 237 -13.91 -15.52 25.07
N PHE A 238 -13.31 -15.02 26.15
CA PHE A 238 -13.34 -13.59 26.48
C PHE A 238 -12.81 -12.70 25.36
N GLN A 239 -11.64 -13.03 24.79
CA GLN A 239 -11.06 -12.31 23.66
C GLN A 239 -11.95 -12.30 22.41
N ASP A 240 -12.75 -13.34 22.16
CA ASP A 240 -13.70 -13.34 21.04
C ASP A 240 -14.88 -12.39 21.34
N LYS A 241 -15.30 -12.24 22.61
CA LYS A 241 -16.32 -11.26 23.00
C LYS A 241 -15.88 -9.82 22.74
N ILE A 242 -14.58 -9.54 22.93
CA ILE A 242 -13.99 -8.21 22.71
C ILE A 242 -14.13 -7.76 21.26
N GLN A 243 -13.95 -8.67 20.29
CA GLN A 243 -14.14 -8.36 18.87
C GLN A 243 -15.57 -7.88 18.58
N ALA A 244 -16.58 -8.64 19.00
CA ALA A 244 -17.97 -8.23 18.82
C ALA A 244 -18.35 -6.98 19.66
N ALA A 245 -17.79 -6.81 20.86
CA ALA A 245 -18.00 -5.62 21.67
C ALA A 245 -17.39 -4.36 21.04
N ALA A 246 -16.24 -4.46 20.37
CA ALA A 246 -15.65 -3.35 19.65
C ALA A 246 -16.51 -2.94 18.45
N TYR A 247 -17.08 -3.88 17.71
CA TYR A 247 -18.07 -3.54 16.67
C TYR A 247 -19.34 -2.89 17.25
N ALA A 248 -19.85 -3.40 18.37
CA ALA A 248 -20.98 -2.79 19.07
C ALA A 248 -20.68 -1.34 19.51
N LEU A 249 -19.46 -1.06 19.95
CA LEU A 249 -19.01 0.29 20.31
C LEU A 249 -19.09 1.26 19.12
N VAL A 250 -18.59 0.84 17.94
CA VAL A 250 -18.63 1.67 16.72
C VAL A 250 -20.05 1.79 16.17
N LEU A 251 -20.88 0.74 16.27
CA LEU A 251 -22.29 0.79 15.88
C LEU A 251 -23.09 1.76 16.77
N ALA A 252 -22.80 1.80 18.07
CA ALA A 252 -23.44 2.72 19.00
C ALA A 252 -23.15 4.19 18.66
N GLU A 253 -21.94 4.52 18.20
CA GLU A 253 -21.59 5.86 17.69
C GLU A 253 -22.48 6.25 16.50
N ARG A 254 -22.85 5.27 15.66
CA ARG A 254 -23.75 5.45 14.50
C ARG A 254 -25.24 5.39 14.86
N GLY A 255 -25.58 5.38 16.16
CA GLY A 255 -26.96 5.33 16.63
C GLY A 255 -27.62 3.95 16.52
N VAL A 256 -26.84 2.89 16.33
CA VAL A 256 -27.32 1.50 16.31
C VAL A 256 -26.90 0.81 17.62
N PRO A 257 -27.74 0.83 18.67
CA PRO A 257 -27.41 0.19 19.94
C PRO A 257 -27.34 -1.33 19.76
N ALA A 258 -26.19 -1.91 20.12
CA ALA A 258 -25.93 -3.33 20.02
C ALA A 258 -25.66 -3.95 21.40
N ASP A 259 -26.75 -4.29 22.11
CA ASP A 259 -26.70 -4.80 23.49
C ASP A 259 -26.35 -6.31 23.56
N THR A 260 -26.20 -6.99 22.42
CA THR A 260 -25.93 -8.43 22.35
C THR A 260 -24.99 -8.74 21.19
N GLY A 261 -24.07 -9.67 21.38
CA GLY A 261 -23.21 -10.20 20.33
C GLY A 261 -23.39 -11.70 20.15
N THR A 262 -23.14 -12.20 18.94
CA THR A 262 -23.17 -13.64 18.64
C THR A 262 -21.82 -14.13 18.12
N LEU A 263 -21.33 -15.24 18.68
CA LEU A 263 -20.12 -15.92 18.23
C LEU A 263 -20.46 -17.30 17.67
N LEU A 264 -20.12 -17.56 16.40
CA LEU A 264 -20.42 -18.81 15.70
C LEU A 264 -19.17 -19.69 15.58
N TYR A 265 -19.09 -20.73 16.41
CA TYR A 265 -17.98 -21.70 16.45
C TYR A 265 -18.25 -22.91 15.55
N THR A 266 -17.79 -22.85 14.31
CA THR A 266 -18.15 -23.83 13.26
C THR A 266 -17.60 -25.23 13.50
N LYS A 267 -16.51 -25.38 14.27
CA LYS A 267 -15.98 -26.71 14.61
C LYS A 267 -16.81 -27.47 15.64
N ASN A 268 -17.70 -26.82 16.40
CA ASN A 268 -18.46 -27.50 17.46
C ASN A 268 -19.38 -28.61 16.95
N THR A 269 -19.89 -28.47 15.73
CA THR A 269 -20.73 -29.47 15.05
C THR A 269 -19.94 -30.60 14.40
N ALA A 270 -18.65 -30.37 14.12
CA ALA A 270 -17.75 -31.36 13.55
C ALA A 270 -17.15 -32.31 14.60
N VAL A 271 -17.38 -32.06 15.89
CA VAL A 271 -16.93 -32.93 17.00
C VAL A 271 -17.97 -34.02 17.27
N GLU A 272 -17.53 -35.28 17.30
CA GLU A 272 -18.41 -36.39 17.67
C GLU A 272 -18.83 -36.29 19.15
N ARG A 273 -20.13 -36.43 19.43
CA ARG A 273 -20.70 -36.36 20.81
C ARG A 273 -20.13 -37.41 21.77
N THR A 274 -19.43 -38.42 21.27
CA THR A 274 -18.79 -39.48 22.03
C THR A 274 -17.38 -39.12 22.50
N GLU A 275 -16.75 -38.09 21.94
CA GLU A 275 -15.34 -37.76 22.19
C GLU A 275 -15.14 -36.57 23.15
N GLU A 276 -16.16 -35.70 23.31
CA GLU A 276 -16.04 -34.47 24.11
C GLU A 276 -17.32 -34.21 24.95
N THR A 277 -17.12 -33.81 26.21
CA THR A 277 -18.20 -33.42 27.14
C THR A 277 -18.33 -31.90 27.17
N GLY A 278 -19.50 -31.32 26.84
CA GLY A 278 -19.70 -29.86 26.90
C GLY A 278 -20.90 -29.34 26.11
N ASP A 279 -20.98 -28.02 25.96
CA ASP A 279 -21.98 -27.34 25.12
C ASP A 279 -21.48 -27.21 23.67
N LEU A 280 -22.04 -28.05 22.81
CA LEU A 280 -21.72 -28.14 21.38
C LEU A 280 -22.59 -27.21 20.51
N SER A 281 -23.33 -26.27 21.10
CA SER A 281 -24.01 -25.23 20.33
C SER A 281 -22.99 -24.48 19.45
N PRO A 282 -23.28 -24.30 18.15
CA PRO A 282 -22.39 -23.54 17.27
C PRO A 282 -22.48 -22.04 17.59
N ALA A 283 -23.68 -21.51 17.81
CA ALA A 283 -23.89 -20.11 18.16
C ALA A 283 -23.92 -19.90 19.67
N LYS A 284 -23.14 -18.93 20.15
CA LYS A 284 -23.10 -18.51 21.55
C LYS A 284 -23.39 -17.01 21.62
N GLU A 285 -24.54 -16.67 22.20
CA GLU A 285 -24.97 -15.28 22.43
C GLU A 285 -24.49 -14.79 23.80
N PHE A 286 -24.16 -13.50 23.90
CA PHE A 286 -23.77 -12.87 25.15
C PHE A 286 -24.18 -11.39 25.18
N SER A 287 -24.43 -10.86 26.38
CA SER A 287 -24.78 -9.45 26.57
C SER A 287 -23.55 -8.55 26.47
N ILE A 288 -23.72 -7.41 25.81
CA ILE A 288 -22.74 -6.33 25.70
C ILE A 288 -23.24 -5.19 26.59
N GLY A 289 -22.50 -4.88 27.65
CA GLY A 289 -22.82 -3.77 28.55
C GLY A 289 -21.67 -2.77 28.65
N ASP A 290 -21.93 -1.63 29.27
CA ASP A 290 -20.98 -0.50 29.31
C ASP A 290 -19.60 -0.89 29.83
N GLY A 291 -19.52 -1.72 30.88
CA GLY A 291 -18.22 -2.15 31.41
C GLY A 291 -17.37 -2.94 30.40
N LEU A 292 -17.99 -3.68 29.47
CA LEU A 292 -17.26 -4.36 28.39
C LEU A 292 -16.82 -3.38 27.31
N LEU A 293 -17.65 -2.39 26.99
CA LEU A 293 -17.32 -1.32 26.05
C LEU A 293 -16.19 -0.42 26.58
N ASP A 294 -16.21 -0.09 27.87
CA ASP A 294 -15.14 0.66 28.53
C ASP A 294 -13.82 -0.11 28.51
N PHE A 295 -13.89 -1.43 28.70
CA PHE A 295 -12.72 -2.30 28.61
C PHE A 295 -12.12 -2.25 27.20
N VAL A 296 -12.94 -2.31 26.14
CA VAL A 296 -12.47 -2.15 24.75
C VAL A 296 -11.72 -0.82 24.57
N VAL A 297 -12.29 0.29 25.04
CA VAL A 297 -11.66 1.62 24.91
C VAL A 297 -10.32 1.67 25.64
N ARG A 298 -10.26 1.15 26.87
CA ARG A 298 -9.02 1.12 27.67
C ARG A 298 -7.94 0.26 27.01
N THR A 299 -8.28 -0.94 26.54
CA THR A 299 -7.34 -1.82 25.83
C THR A 299 -6.84 -1.18 24.54
N ARG A 300 -7.70 -0.49 23.81
CA ARG A 300 -7.31 0.28 22.63
C ARG A 300 -6.30 1.37 23.00
N ASN A 301 -6.50 2.08 24.12
CA ASN A 301 -5.55 3.10 24.57
C ASN A 301 -4.16 2.51 24.88
N GLU A 302 -4.09 1.30 25.45
CA GLU A 302 -2.81 0.59 25.68
C GLU A 302 -2.06 0.35 24.36
N ILE A 303 -2.75 -0.07 23.30
CA ILE A 303 -2.16 -0.26 21.97
C ILE A 303 -1.67 1.08 21.41
N ALA A 304 -2.50 2.13 21.51
CA ALA A 304 -2.14 3.45 21.00
C ALA A 304 -0.91 4.03 21.71
N ALA A 305 -0.77 3.79 23.01
CA ALA A 305 0.38 4.20 23.80
C ALA A 305 1.65 3.42 23.41
N MET A 306 1.55 2.09 23.26
CA MET A 306 2.66 1.27 22.78
C MET A 306 3.13 1.72 21.39
N GLU A 307 2.20 2.05 20.48
CA GLU A 307 2.54 2.57 19.16
C GLU A 307 3.14 3.96 19.22
N TRP A 308 2.78 4.80 20.20
CA TRP A 308 3.40 6.11 20.40
C TRP A 308 4.87 5.97 20.84
N GLU A 309 5.11 5.15 21.87
CA GLU A 309 6.45 4.90 22.42
C GLU A 309 7.32 4.07 21.48
N THR A 310 6.69 3.32 20.55
CA THR A 310 7.34 2.34 19.67
C THR A 310 7.97 1.18 20.46
N ASP A 311 7.32 0.82 21.56
CA ASP A 311 7.76 -0.22 22.48
C ASP A 311 7.47 -1.63 21.95
N VAL A 312 8.23 -2.61 22.45
CA VAL A 312 8.05 -4.03 22.08
C VAL A 312 7.45 -4.80 23.26
N PRO A 313 6.20 -5.25 23.17
CA PRO A 313 5.56 -5.99 24.26
C PRO A 313 6.25 -7.33 24.52
N THR A 314 6.30 -7.71 25.79
CA THR A 314 6.97 -8.92 26.29
C THR A 314 6.01 -10.11 26.46
N GLY A 315 4.72 -9.83 26.58
CA GLY A 315 3.67 -10.78 26.94
C GLY A 315 3.41 -10.86 28.45
N TYR A 316 4.21 -10.21 29.30
CA TYR A 316 3.97 -10.10 30.75
C TYR A 316 2.87 -9.09 31.10
N GLU A 317 2.55 -8.19 30.17
CA GLU A 317 1.52 -7.16 30.32
C GLU A 317 0.11 -7.76 30.45
N ALA A 318 -0.07 -9.02 30.04
CA ALA A 318 -1.31 -9.77 30.18
C ALA A 318 -1.11 -11.13 30.86
N ASP A 319 -2.22 -11.72 31.35
CA ASP A 319 -2.26 -13.10 31.87
C ASP A 319 -2.25 -14.15 30.73
N ALA A 320 -1.37 -13.94 29.74
CA ALA A 320 -1.21 -14.81 28.58
C ALA A 320 -0.68 -16.19 28.98
N ARG A 321 -1.29 -17.25 28.47
CA ARG A 321 -0.84 -18.64 28.69
C ARG A 321 -0.02 -19.12 27.49
N CYS A 322 1.30 -18.99 27.57
CA CYS A 322 2.21 -19.31 26.48
C CYS A 322 2.13 -20.77 26.02
N GLU A 323 1.88 -21.72 26.93
CA GLU A 323 1.82 -23.17 26.64
C GLU A 323 0.78 -23.57 25.57
N TYR A 324 -0.25 -22.74 25.36
CA TYR A 324 -1.31 -22.97 24.37
C TYR A 324 -1.33 -21.90 23.27
N CYS A 325 -0.31 -21.05 23.20
CA CYS A 325 -0.22 -20.00 22.21
C CYS A 325 0.26 -20.60 20.87
N PHE A 326 -0.51 -20.39 19.81
CA PHE A 326 -0.13 -20.87 18.47
C PHE A 326 1.09 -20.14 17.89
N GLU A 327 1.38 -18.93 18.40
CA GLU A 327 2.55 -18.12 18.02
C GLU A 327 3.75 -18.34 18.94
N GLN A 328 3.73 -19.35 19.83
CA GLN A 328 4.79 -19.54 20.82
C GLN A 328 6.17 -19.67 20.16
N ASP A 329 6.29 -20.50 19.11
CA ASP A 329 7.56 -20.74 18.43
C ASP A 329 8.06 -19.47 17.73
N THR A 330 7.18 -18.79 16.97
CA THR A 330 7.48 -17.49 16.34
C THR A 330 7.95 -16.48 17.38
N CYS A 331 7.24 -16.39 18.50
CA CYS A 331 7.53 -15.47 19.60
C CYS A 331 8.93 -15.70 20.18
N MET A 332 9.27 -16.96 20.49
CA MET A 332 10.56 -17.33 21.05
C MET A 332 11.71 -17.09 20.08
N VAL A 333 11.51 -17.37 18.79
CA VAL A 333 12.51 -17.17 17.73
C VAL A 333 12.76 -15.68 17.50
N VAL A 334 11.72 -14.88 17.30
CA VAL A 334 11.86 -13.42 17.11
C VAL A 334 12.53 -12.81 18.34
N SER A 335 12.09 -13.20 19.54
CA SER A 335 12.65 -12.75 20.82
C SER A 335 14.14 -13.09 20.96
N GLY A 336 14.53 -14.35 20.73
CA GLY A 336 15.94 -14.75 20.86
C GLY A 336 16.85 -14.16 19.77
N ARG A 337 16.33 -14.02 18.54
CA ARG A 337 17.10 -13.47 17.41
C ARG A 337 17.31 -11.97 17.54
N LEU A 338 16.30 -11.21 17.95
CA LEU A 338 16.36 -9.75 18.12
C LEU A 338 16.76 -9.29 19.54
N ASP A 339 17.08 -10.22 20.45
CA ASP A 339 17.41 -9.93 21.85
C ASP A 339 16.31 -9.17 22.61
N GLN A 340 15.05 -9.52 22.35
CA GLN A 340 13.90 -8.90 22.99
C GLN A 340 13.42 -9.75 24.15
N GLU A 341 12.93 -9.15 25.22
CA GLU A 341 12.30 -9.90 26.31
C GLU A 341 11.00 -10.58 25.86
N SER A 342 10.75 -11.80 26.36
CA SER A 342 9.53 -12.54 26.07
C SER A 342 9.15 -13.46 27.23
N LYS A 343 7.88 -13.43 27.62
CA LYS A 343 7.26 -14.36 28.58
C LYS A 343 7.33 -15.82 28.12
N ALA A 344 7.34 -16.07 26.80
CA ALA A 344 7.46 -17.40 26.24
C ALA A 344 8.89 -17.96 26.34
N GLY A 345 9.88 -17.12 26.62
CA GLY A 345 11.30 -17.43 26.54
C GLY A 345 11.90 -17.09 25.18
N GLN A 346 13.15 -17.49 24.99
CA GLN A 346 13.97 -17.16 23.82
C GLN A 346 14.56 -18.44 23.19
N ILE A 347 14.56 -18.51 21.86
CA ILE A 347 15.21 -19.57 21.07
C ILE A 347 16.04 -18.93 19.96
N GLY A 348 17.19 -19.56 19.65
CA GLY A 348 18.06 -19.16 18.56
C GLY A 348 19.23 -18.29 18.99
N ALA A 349 20.23 -18.19 18.13
CA ALA A 349 21.36 -17.29 18.34
C ALA A 349 20.98 -15.88 17.89
N THR A 350 21.20 -14.91 18.77
CA THR A 350 21.01 -13.50 18.49
C THR A 350 21.76 -13.09 17.22
N VAL A 351 21.10 -12.33 16.35
CA VAL A 351 21.75 -11.77 15.15
C VAL A 351 22.79 -10.72 15.58
N PRO A 352 23.82 -10.44 14.75
CA PRO A 352 24.78 -9.37 15.02
C PRO A 352 24.12 -8.03 15.35
N GLU A 353 24.79 -7.21 16.16
CA GLU A 353 24.26 -5.92 16.65
C GLU A 353 23.85 -4.99 15.51
N GLU A 354 24.67 -4.86 14.46
CA GLU A 354 24.37 -4.04 13.29
C GLU A 354 23.10 -4.48 12.53
N GLU A 355 22.75 -5.78 12.58
CA GLU A 355 21.51 -6.28 11.98
C GLU A 355 20.28 -5.94 12.81
N ARG A 356 20.44 -5.88 14.15
CA ARG A 356 19.39 -5.39 15.05
C ARG A 356 19.19 -3.89 14.89
N GLU A 357 20.27 -3.11 14.84
CA GLU A 357 20.21 -1.67 14.59
C GLU A 357 19.55 -1.38 13.23
N TYR A 358 19.89 -2.16 12.20
CA TYR A 358 19.22 -2.08 10.90
C TYR A 358 17.73 -2.38 10.99
N PHE A 359 17.34 -3.44 11.71
CA PHE A 359 15.95 -3.80 11.92
C PHE A 359 15.19 -2.69 12.66
N GLU A 360 15.71 -2.19 13.77
CA GLU A 360 15.09 -1.12 14.56
C GLU A 360 14.94 0.18 13.75
N ARG A 361 16.00 0.58 13.04
CA ARG A 361 15.98 1.78 12.18
C ARG A 361 14.88 1.71 11.14
N PHE A 362 14.79 0.61 10.38
CA PHE A 362 13.75 0.47 9.35
C PHE A 362 12.37 0.18 9.93
N TYR A 363 12.25 -0.53 11.07
CA TYR A 363 10.98 -0.68 11.78
C TYR A 363 10.41 0.69 12.14
N ASN A 364 11.21 1.56 12.76
CA ASN A 364 10.80 2.91 13.13
C ASN A 364 10.43 3.77 11.90
N ALA A 365 11.20 3.66 10.82
CA ALA A 365 10.91 4.37 9.57
C ALA A 365 9.59 3.91 8.92
N ILE A 366 9.31 2.60 8.96
CA ILE A 366 8.06 2.03 8.44
C ILE A 366 6.87 2.43 9.31
N GLU A 367 6.99 2.42 10.63
CA GLU A 367 5.92 2.87 11.53
C GLU A 367 5.67 4.38 11.43
N ALA A 368 6.69 5.19 11.14
CA ALA A 368 6.50 6.60 10.79
C ALA A 368 5.66 6.77 9.51
N GLU A 369 5.89 5.94 8.48
CA GLU A 369 5.07 5.93 7.27
C GLU A 369 3.63 5.44 7.57
N ARG A 370 3.45 4.43 8.45
CA ARG A 370 2.12 4.00 8.90
C ARG A 370 1.35 5.15 9.53
N ARG A 371 1.99 5.94 10.41
CA ARG A 371 1.36 7.14 10.99
C ARG A 371 0.92 8.16 9.92
N GLN A 372 1.67 8.31 8.83
CA GLN A 372 1.25 9.14 7.69
C GLN A 372 0.04 8.55 6.94
N ILE A 373 -0.10 7.21 6.87
CA ILE A 373 -1.30 6.56 6.35
C ILE A 373 -2.51 6.85 7.25
N HIS A 374 -2.34 6.77 8.57
CA HIS A 374 -3.41 7.11 9.53
C HIS A 374 -3.78 8.60 9.43
N ALA A 375 -2.81 9.49 9.22
CA ALA A 375 -3.09 10.91 8.95
C ALA A 375 -3.94 11.11 7.69
N GLU A 376 -3.73 10.33 6.62
CA GLU A 376 -4.63 10.36 5.45
C GLU A 376 -6.03 9.80 5.73
N TYR A 377 -6.17 8.83 6.65
CA TYR A 377 -7.48 8.38 7.11
C TYR A 377 -8.24 9.49 7.81
N ARG A 378 -7.58 10.25 8.70
CA ARG A 378 -8.21 11.34 9.46
C ARG A 378 -8.86 12.39 8.57
N LYS A 379 -8.24 12.65 7.42
CA LYS A 379 -8.78 13.54 6.40
C LYS A 379 -10.17 13.14 5.90
N LEU A 380 -10.63 11.90 6.09
CA LEU A 380 -12.01 11.51 5.74
C LEU A 380 -13.06 12.28 6.55
N TRP A 381 -12.75 12.70 7.77
CA TRP A 381 -13.64 13.47 8.65
C TRP A 381 -13.08 14.84 9.06
N GLU A 382 -11.78 15.10 8.89
CA GLU A 382 -11.17 16.42 9.14
C GLU A 382 -11.30 17.37 7.95
N GLN A 383 -11.41 16.85 6.72
CA GLN A 383 -11.62 17.65 5.51
C GLN A 383 -13.08 17.53 5.04
N SER A 384 -13.62 18.64 4.54
CA SER A 384 -14.89 18.64 3.85
C SER A 384 -14.81 17.82 2.54
N PRO A 385 -15.95 17.34 2.01
CA PRO A 385 -15.97 16.62 0.73
C PRO A 385 -15.34 17.41 -0.43
N ARG A 386 -15.48 18.75 -0.42
CA ARG A 386 -14.91 19.63 -1.45
C ARG A 386 -13.39 19.72 -1.36
N GLU A 387 -12.84 19.95 -0.17
CA GLU A 387 -11.39 19.98 0.04
C GLU A 387 -10.73 18.66 -0.40
N ARG A 388 -11.36 17.52 -0.13
CA ARG A 388 -10.88 16.22 -0.61
C ARG A 388 -10.95 16.06 -2.12
N ALA A 389 -11.98 16.59 -2.76
CA ALA A 389 -12.08 16.59 -4.21
C ALA A 389 -11.00 17.49 -4.84
N ASP A 390 -10.77 18.68 -4.26
CA ASP A 390 -9.73 19.62 -4.69
C ASP A 390 -8.31 19.04 -4.51
N ASP A 391 -8.12 18.16 -3.50
CA ASP A 391 -6.88 17.38 -3.28
C ASP A 391 -6.77 16.11 -4.17
N ASP A 392 -7.72 15.92 -5.10
CA ASP A 392 -7.87 14.74 -5.97
C ASP A 392 -8.02 13.41 -5.19
N ARG A 393 -8.55 13.46 -3.96
CA ARG A 393 -8.72 12.29 -3.07
C ARG A 393 -10.15 11.72 -3.06
N ALA A 394 -11.11 12.43 -3.63
CA ALA A 394 -12.50 11.99 -3.71
C ALA A 394 -13.15 12.35 -5.06
N LEU A 395 -14.10 11.53 -5.49
CA LEU A 395 -15.11 11.90 -6.48
C LEU A 395 -16.43 12.12 -5.74
N ILE A 396 -16.95 13.34 -5.78
CA ILE A 396 -18.15 13.75 -5.06
C ILE A 396 -19.29 14.06 -6.03
N GLY A 397 -20.53 14.02 -5.52
CA GLY A 397 -21.71 14.42 -6.30
C GLY A 397 -22.05 13.44 -7.43
N LEU A 398 -21.70 12.17 -7.27
CA LEU A 398 -22.12 11.12 -8.20
C LEU A 398 -23.64 10.95 -8.10
N GLU A 399 -24.33 10.82 -9.23
CA GLU A 399 -25.77 10.56 -9.27
C GLU A 399 -26.00 9.05 -9.40
N PRO A 400 -26.53 8.34 -8.37
CA PRO A 400 -26.79 6.90 -8.46
C PRO A 400 -27.74 6.56 -9.61
N LEU A 401 -27.44 5.48 -10.34
CA LEU A 401 -28.26 4.97 -11.45
C LEU A 401 -28.92 3.63 -11.10
N ASP A 402 -28.14 2.55 -11.14
CA ASP A 402 -28.61 1.17 -11.03
C ASP A 402 -27.74 0.37 -10.06
N ARG A 403 -28.34 -0.65 -9.42
CA ARG A 403 -27.65 -1.65 -8.60
C ARG A 403 -28.10 -3.02 -9.05
N THR A 404 -27.15 -3.86 -9.48
CA THR A 404 -27.44 -5.19 -10.00
C THR A 404 -26.61 -6.22 -9.27
N GLN A 405 -27.25 -7.23 -8.71
CA GLN A 405 -26.56 -8.36 -8.14
C GLN A 405 -25.99 -9.25 -9.26
N ARG A 406 -24.74 -9.64 -9.12
CA ARG A 406 -24.00 -10.49 -10.05
C ARG A 406 -24.20 -11.96 -9.68
N GLY A 407 -23.86 -12.87 -10.60
CA GLY A 407 -23.97 -14.32 -10.39
C GLY A 407 -23.08 -14.86 -9.27
N ASP A 408 -22.04 -14.12 -8.88
CA ASP A 408 -21.16 -14.45 -7.74
C ASP A 408 -21.67 -13.90 -6.39
N GLY A 409 -22.88 -13.30 -6.37
CA GLY A 409 -23.51 -12.73 -5.18
C GLY A 409 -23.12 -11.28 -4.87
N ARG A 410 -22.07 -10.74 -5.49
CA ARG A 410 -21.63 -9.34 -5.31
C ARG A 410 -22.53 -8.36 -6.06
N TRP A 411 -22.38 -7.07 -5.78
CA TRP A 411 -23.16 -6.01 -6.40
C TRP A 411 -22.33 -5.19 -7.38
N GLU A 412 -22.87 -4.97 -8.57
CA GLU A 412 -22.41 -3.93 -9.48
C GLU A 412 -23.27 -2.68 -9.27
N MET A 413 -22.63 -1.54 -9.04
CA MET A 413 -23.27 -0.24 -8.84
C MET A 413 -22.81 0.75 -9.90
N ARG A 414 -23.75 1.55 -10.40
CA ARG A 414 -23.52 2.54 -11.45
C ARG A 414 -23.94 3.92 -11.00
N ALA A 415 -23.17 4.94 -11.36
CA ALA A 415 -23.50 6.35 -11.10
C ALA A 415 -23.03 7.25 -12.24
N ARG A 416 -23.70 8.39 -12.46
CA ARG A 416 -23.25 9.43 -13.39
C ARG A 416 -22.24 10.35 -12.70
N LYS A 417 -21.14 10.62 -13.38
CA LYS A 417 -20.08 11.52 -12.92
C LYS A 417 -20.35 12.96 -13.39
N PRO A 418 -20.17 13.99 -12.55
CA PRO A 418 -20.18 15.38 -13.01
C PRO A 418 -19.01 15.70 -13.96
N ASP A 419 -19.25 16.54 -14.97
CA ASP A 419 -18.28 16.83 -16.04
C ASP A 419 -16.97 17.47 -15.56
N GLU A 420 -16.97 18.19 -14.43
CA GLU A 420 -15.80 18.91 -13.90
C GLU A 420 -14.99 18.13 -12.84
N SER A 421 -15.41 16.91 -12.47
CA SER A 421 -14.78 16.18 -11.36
C SER A 421 -13.49 15.45 -11.78
N VAL A 422 -12.38 15.74 -11.09
CA VAL A 422 -11.08 15.08 -11.27
C VAL A 422 -10.71 14.32 -9.98
N SER A 423 -10.00 13.20 -10.11
CA SER A 423 -9.52 12.41 -8.96
C SER A 423 -8.27 11.61 -9.31
N LYS A 424 -7.53 11.17 -8.30
CA LYS A 424 -6.43 10.19 -8.42
C LYS A 424 -6.91 8.77 -8.71
N LEU A 425 -8.19 8.47 -8.43
CA LEU A 425 -8.82 7.17 -8.62
C LEU A 425 -8.77 6.70 -10.08
N ARG A 426 -8.59 5.39 -10.28
CA ARG A 426 -8.52 4.73 -11.59
C ARG A 426 -9.37 3.48 -11.65
N GLU A 427 -9.62 3.01 -12.86
CA GLU A 427 -10.11 1.65 -13.08
C GLU A 427 -9.12 0.63 -12.50
N GLY A 428 -9.66 -0.39 -11.82
CA GLY A 428 -8.91 -1.39 -11.07
C GLY A 428 -8.61 -1.01 -9.62
N ASP A 429 -8.67 0.27 -9.24
CA ASP A 429 -8.36 0.70 -7.87
C ASP A 429 -9.38 0.16 -6.87
N VAL A 430 -8.90 -0.09 -5.64
CA VAL A 430 -9.77 -0.27 -4.47
C VAL A 430 -10.07 1.10 -3.88
N ALA A 431 -11.35 1.38 -3.65
CA ALA A 431 -11.84 2.66 -3.15
C ALA A 431 -12.91 2.46 -2.10
N LEU A 432 -13.18 3.50 -1.32
CA LEU A 432 -14.30 3.53 -0.37
C LEU A 432 -15.49 4.19 -1.07
N ALA A 433 -16.50 3.40 -1.44
CA ALA A 433 -17.77 3.90 -1.96
C ALA A 433 -18.69 4.26 -0.81
N SER A 434 -19.46 5.34 -0.93
CA SER A 434 -20.45 5.71 0.08
C SER A 434 -21.69 6.37 -0.49
N ASP A 435 -22.72 6.43 0.36
CA ASP A 435 -23.96 7.19 0.17
C ASP A 435 -23.80 8.71 0.35
N GLY A 436 -22.55 9.20 0.39
CA GLY A 436 -22.17 10.61 0.47
C GLY A 436 -21.21 10.88 1.63
N ASP A 437 -21.26 10.06 2.67
CA ASP A 437 -20.37 10.15 3.83
C ASP A 437 -19.69 8.80 4.10
N PRO A 438 -18.36 8.69 3.89
CA PRO A 438 -17.62 7.45 4.09
C PRO A 438 -17.48 7.02 5.57
N VAL A 439 -17.82 7.88 6.53
CA VAL A 439 -17.58 7.65 7.96
C VAL A 439 -18.90 7.50 8.72
N ALA A 440 -19.79 8.49 8.62
CA ALA A 440 -21.07 8.48 9.32
C ALA A 440 -22.19 7.79 8.50
N GLY A 441 -22.04 7.72 7.17
CA GLY A 441 -22.98 7.10 6.26
C GLY A 441 -22.76 5.59 6.10
N HIS A 442 -23.38 5.04 5.06
CA HIS A 442 -23.09 3.68 4.60
C HIS A 442 -21.95 3.71 3.59
N ALA A 443 -20.90 2.96 3.89
CA ALA A 443 -19.71 2.89 3.04
C ALA A 443 -19.25 1.44 2.87
N GLU A 444 -18.77 1.13 1.67
CA GLU A 444 -18.28 -0.18 1.29
C GLU A 444 -16.94 -0.08 0.56
N LEU A 445 -16.05 -1.04 0.84
CA LEU A 445 -14.88 -1.23 0.00
C LEU A 445 -15.35 -1.75 -1.35
N CYS A 446 -14.92 -1.08 -2.41
CA CYS A 446 -15.28 -1.42 -3.77
C CYS A 446 -14.05 -1.50 -4.66
N ARG A 447 -14.19 -2.20 -5.79
CA ARG A 447 -13.27 -2.12 -6.91
C ARG A 447 -13.89 -1.29 -8.01
N ILE A 448 -13.14 -0.32 -8.52
CA ILE A 448 -13.56 0.49 -9.65
C ILE A 448 -13.42 -0.33 -10.92
N VAL A 449 -14.51 -0.51 -11.65
CA VAL A 449 -14.53 -1.24 -12.93
C VAL A 449 -14.42 -0.30 -14.11
N ALA A 450 -15.09 0.85 -14.04
CA ALA A 450 -15.02 1.89 -15.07
C ALA A 450 -15.10 3.29 -14.46
N LEU A 451 -14.35 4.26 -15.01
CA LEU A 451 -14.27 5.63 -14.50
C LEU A 451 -14.46 6.69 -15.61
N GLY A 452 -15.55 6.60 -16.36
CA GLY A 452 -15.89 7.55 -17.43
C GLY A 452 -16.94 8.59 -16.99
N ALA A 453 -17.74 9.07 -17.95
CA ALA A 453 -18.96 9.85 -17.68
C ALA A 453 -19.96 9.04 -16.82
N GLU A 454 -19.87 7.72 -16.92
CA GLU A 454 -20.49 6.77 -16.03
C GLU A 454 -19.41 6.03 -15.25
N VAL A 455 -19.60 5.99 -13.93
CA VAL A 455 -18.76 5.27 -12.99
C VAL A 455 -19.43 3.93 -12.68
N ARG A 456 -18.63 2.87 -12.69
CA ARG A 456 -19.07 1.52 -12.35
C ARG A 456 -18.13 0.89 -11.35
N ILE A 457 -18.68 0.34 -10.29
CA ILE A 457 -17.93 -0.33 -9.23
C ILE A 457 -18.53 -1.69 -8.90
N THR A 458 -17.73 -2.54 -8.26
CA THR A 458 -18.20 -3.78 -7.63
C THR A 458 -17.91 -3.78 -6.14
N ALA A 459 -18.88 -4.14 -5.31
CA ALA A 459 -18.73 -4.30 -3.87
C ALA A 459 -19.54 -5.50 -3.36
N ASP A 460 -19.34 -5.89 -2.10
CA ASP A 460 -20.02 -7.04 -1.50
C ASP A 460 -21.49 -6.76 -1.15
N GLU A 461 -21.81 -5.50 -0.81
CA GLU A 461 -23.16 -5.04 -0.46
C GLU A 461 -23.56 -3.83 -1.33
N PRO A 462 -24.87 -3.60 -1.56
CA PRO A 462 -25.36 -2.50 -2.38
C PRO A 462 -25.51 -1.20 -1.56
N LEU A 463 -25.09 -0.08 -2.15
CA LEU A 463 -25.34 1.27 -1.63
C LEU A 463 -25.73 2.24 -2.74
N ASP A 464 -26.28 3.40 -2.36
CA ASP A 464 -26.56 4.48 -3.32
C ASP A 464 -25.25 5.23 -3.61
N LEU A 465 -24.58 4.88 -4.72
CA LEU A 465 -23.24 5.39 -5.04
C LEU A 465 -23.23 6.91 -5.30
N ALA A 466 -22.97 7.69 -4.25
CA ALA A 466 -22.94 9.15 -4.30
C ALA A 466 -21.52 9.73 -4.21
N ARG A 467 -20.57 8.95 -3.67
CA ARG A 467 -19.19 9.38 -3.48
C ARG A 467 -18.21 8.21 -3.53
N LEU A 468 -17.01 8.46 -4.02
CA LEU A 468 -15.85 7.57 -3.96
C LEU A 468 -14.68 8.28 -3.30
N ASP A 469 -14.02 7.65 -2.34
CA ASP A 469 -12.79 8.13 -1.71
C ASP A 469 -11.62 7.18 -1.97
N VAL A 470 -10.43 7.74 -2.12
CA VAL A 470 -9.17 6.96 -2.08
C VAL A 470 -9.09 6.25 -0.73
N TYR A 471 -8.95 4.92 -0.76
CA TYR A 471 -8.74 4.10 0.43
C TYR A 471 -7.27 4.13 0.87
N PRO A 472 -6.93 4.65 2.06
CA PRO A 472 -5.56 4.63 2.56
C PRO A 472 -5.21 3.21 3.03
N SER A 473 -4.44 2.45 2.26
CA SER A 473 -4.11 1.05 2.61
C SER A 473 -2.79 0.92 3.36
N GLU A 474 -2.76 0.09 4.40
CA GLU A 474 -1.55 -0.28 5.17
C GLU A 474 -0.78 -1.47 4.59
N ILE A 475 -1.31 -2.13 3.55
CA ILE A 475 -0.71 -3.34 2.95
C ILE A 475 0.75 -3.10 2.53
N GLY A 476 1.09 -1.87 2.10
CA GLY A 476 2.46 -1.50 1.75
C GLY A 476 3.43 -1.60 2.93
N VAL A 477 3.08 -0.99 4.07
CA VAL A 477 3.94 -0.99 5.28
C VAL A 477 4.00 -2.36 5.94
N ASP A 478 2.89 -3.12 5.94
CA ASP A 478 2.88 -4.49 6.47
C ASP A 478 3.81 -5.43 5.69
N ARG A 479 3.81 -5.28 4.35
CA ARG A 479 4.72 -6.06 3.49
C ARG A 479 6.17 -5.66 3.67
N MET A 480 6.46 -4.37 3.91
CA MET A 480 7.82 -3.91 4.22
C MET A 480 8.32 -4.50 5.55
N LEU A 481 7.48 -4.50 6.60
CA LEU A 481 7.83 -5.14 7.87
C LEU A 481 8.07 -6.64 7.72
N THR A 482 7.21 -7.31 6.95
CA THR A 482 7.36 -8.74 6.66
C THR A 482 8.65 -9.05 5.92
N ALA A 483 8.99 -8.24 4.91
CA ALA A 483 10.22 -8.39 4.14
C ALA A 483 11.46 -8.12 4.98
N LEU A 484 11.43 -7.08 5.83
CA LEU A 484 12.50 -6.76 6.80
C LEU A 484 12.71 -7.91 7.79
N HIS A 485 11.63 -8.41 8.38
CA HIS A 485 11.63 -9.55 9.29
C HIS A 485 12.22 -10.80 8.62
N ASP A 486 11.70 -11.18 7.45
CA ASP A 486 12.15 -12.37 6.75
C ASP A 486 13.63 -12.24 6.34
N PHE A 487 14.07 -11.06 5.91
CA PHE A 487 15.47 -10.85 5.54
C PHE A 487 16.40 -10.95 6.76
N VAL A 488 16.19 -10.13 7.79
CA VAL A 488 17.09 -10.08 8.95
C VAL A 488 17.12 -11.43 9.68
N LEU A 489 15.95 -12.04 9.87
CA LEU A 489 15.82 -13.24 10.71
C LEU A 489 15.97 -14.56 9.96
N LYS A 490 15.68 -14.62 8.66
CA LYS A 490 15.65 -15.88 7.91
C LYS A 490 16.60 -15.93 6.71
N ALA A 491 17.11 -14.80 6.20
CA ALA A 491 18.03 -14.82 5.08
C ALA A 491 19.37 -15.49 5.44
N ASP A 492 20.00 -16.02 4.39
CA ASP A 492 21.33 -16.61 4.48
C ASP A 492 22.37 -15.57 4.99
N PRO A 493 23.22 -15.92 5.98
CA PRO A 493 24.26 -15.03 6.48
C PRO A 493 25.22 -14.52 5.41
N ASP A 494 25.63 -15.35 4.45
CA ASP A 494 26.62 -14.98 3.43
C ASP A 494 26.05 -13.90 2.49
N ARG A 495 24.73 -13.95 2.23
CA ARG A 495 24.02 -12.90 1.48
C ARG A 495 23.91 -11.62 2.29
N LYS A 496 23.66 -11.72 3.60
CA LYS A 496 23.63 -10.54 4.49
C LYS A 496 24.99 -9.87 4.55
N ASP A 497 26.08 -10.62 4.60
CA ASP A 497 27.44 -10.06 4.65
C ASP A 497 27.72 -9.09 3.48
N VAL A 498 27.18 -9.35 2.29
CA VAL A 498 27.27 -8.41 1.16
C VAL A 498 26.40 -7.18 1.38
N LEU A 499 25.14 -7.32 1.81
CA LEU A 499 24.28 -6.17 2.04
C LEU A 499 24.76 -5.27 3.20
N PHE A 500 25.43 -5.84 4.20
CA PHE A 500 25.98 -5.15 5.36
C PHE A 500 27.43 -4.67 5.18
N GLY A 501 28.06 -4.86 4.01
CA GLY A 501 29.41 -4.33 3.77
C GLY A 501 30.54 -5.14 4.42
N ARG A 502 30.26 -6.36 4.87
CA ARG A 502 31.24 -7.25 5.52
C ARG A 502 32.10 -8.01 4.49
N ARG A 503 31.58 -8.16 3.27
CA ARG A 503 32.23 -8.84 2.14
C ARG A 503 31.83 -8.19 0.82
N ASP A 504 32.80 -8.07 -0.10
CA ASP A 504 32.55 -7.59 -1.46
C ASP A 504 31.77 -8.64 -2.30
N PRO A 505 30.93 -8.22 -3.26
CA PRO A 505 30.25 -9.14 -4.18
C PRO A 505 31.21 -10.00 -4.99
N GLU A 506 30.91 -11.30 -5.11
CA GLU A 506 31.69 -12.25 -5.87
C GLU A 506 31.12 -12.49 -7.28
N PHE A 507 32.02 -12.87 -8.21
CA PHE A 507 31.71 -13.13 -9.60
C PHE A 507 32.45 -14.36 -10.12
N SER A 508 31.72 -15.47 -10.27
CA SER A 508 32.21 -16.67 -10.91
C SER A 508 32.17 -16.43 -12.41
N ASN A 509 33.32 -16.61 -13.08
CA ASN A 509 33.47 -16.32 -14.51
C ASN A 509 32.70 -17.32 -15.41
N ARG A 510 31.39 -17.46 -15.23
CA ARG A 510 30.46 -18.34 -15.96
C ARG A 510 30.40 -17.99 -17.45
N SER A 511 30.78 -16.77 -17.80
CA SER A 511 30.90 -16.26 -19.16
C SER A 511 32.23 -16.58 -19.84
N LEU A 512 33.19 -17.23 -19.16
CA LEU A 512 34.45 -17.67 -19.80
C LEU A 512 34.25 -18.98 -20.55
N GLY A 513 34.58 -18.97 -21.83
CA GLY A 513 34.62 -20.17 -22.67
C GLY A 513 35.81 -21.08 -22.34
N PRO A 514 35.83 -22.31 -22.88
CA PRO A 514 36.89 -23.29 -22.63
C PRO A 514 38.30 -22.81 -23.01
N ASP A 515 38.38 -21.93 -24.01
CA ASP A 515 39.62 -21.37 -24.53
C ASP A 515 40.10 -20.12 -23.77
N GLY A 516 39.37 -19.68 -22.74
CA GLY A 516 39.68 -18.50 -21.93
C GLY A 516 39.14 -17.17 -22.48
N ASP A 517 38.43 -17.19 -23.60
CA ASP A 517 37.75 -16.02 -24.16
C ASP A 517 36.40 -15.77 -23.48
N ARG A 518 36.07 -14.50 -23.27
CA ARG A 518 34.77 -14.10 -22.71
C ARG A 518 33.68 -14.16 -23.77
N GLU A 519 32.59 -14.82 -23.45
CA GLU A 519 31.39 -14.87 -24.26
C GLU A 519 30.87 -13.45 -24.54
N THR A 520 30.44 -13.20 -25.78
CA THR A 520 29.87 -11.92 -26.22
C THR A 520 28.37 -12.09 -26.40
N PHE A 521 27.59 -11.41 -25.56
CA PHE A 521 26.14 -11.48 -25.55
C PHE A 521 25.48 -10.39 -26.38
N VAL A 522 26.13 -9.22 -26.53
CA VAL A 522 25.63 -8.07 -27.30
C VAL A 522 26.74 -7.44 -28.13
N ALA A 523 26.98 -7.98 -29.33
CA ALA A 523 28.16 -7.65 -30.14
C ALA A 523 28.29 -6.17 -30.54
N ASN A 524 27.18 -5.43 -30.67
CA ASN A 524 27.15 -4.05 -31.13
C ASN A 524 27.02 -3.01 -30.00
N ASN A 525 26.96 -3.44 -28.74
CA ASN A 525 26.87 -2.52 -27.60
C ASN A 525 27.67 -3.05 -26.41
N ALA A 526 28.85 -2.49 -26.21
CA ALA A 526 29.79 -2.93 -25.17
C ALA A 526 29.27 -2.74 -23.74
N ALA A 527 28.43 -1.73 -23.47
CA ALA A 527 27.88 -1.51 -22.13
C ALA A 527 26.79 -2.54 -21.80
N GLN A 528 25.87 -2.79 -22.74
CA GLN A 528 24.86 -3.85 -22.59
C GLN A 528 25.51 -5.24 -22.51
N ASP A 529 26.55 -5.50 -23.30
CA ASP A 529 27.31 -6.75 -23.25
C ASP A 529 27.98 -6.97 -21.89
N ARG A 530 28.61 -5.91 -21.32
CA ARG A 530 29.15 -5.95 -19.96
C ARG A 530 28.06 -6.16 -18.91
N ALA A 531 26.91 -5.52 -19.06
CA ALA A 531 25.80 -5.69 -18.12
C ALA A 531 25.27 -7.13 -18.11
N VAL A 532 25.09 -7.75 -19.29
CA VAL A 532 24.67 -9.15 -19.38
C VAL A 532 25.73 -10.06 -18.77
N ARG A 533 27.01 -9.84 -19.08
CA ARG A 533 28.12 -10.61 -18.53
C ARG A 533 28.18 -10.50 -17.00
N LEU A 534 28.07 -9.30 -16.47
CA LEU A 534 28.10 -9.06 -15.03
C LEU A 534 26.95 -9.80 -14.33
N ALA A 535 25.74 -9.75 -14.88
CA ALA A 535 24.58 -10.47 -14.34
C ALA A 535 24.73 -12.00 -14.41
N VAL A 536 25.31 -12.53 -15.50
CA VAL A 536 25.59 -13.96 -15.62
C VAL A 536 26.65 -14.41 -14.62
N ASP A 537 27.72 -13.62 -14.46
CA ASP A 537 28.87 -13.97 -13.62
C ASP A 537 28.61 -13.73 -12.12
N ALA A 538 27.64 -12.90 -11.74
CA ALA A 538 27.38 -12.57 -10.34
C ALA A 538 27.05 -13.80 -9.50
N ASP A 539 27.70 -13.95 -8.35
CA ASP A 539 27.35 -14.93 -7.32
C ASP A 539 26.47 -14.32 -6.22
N ASP A 540 26.57 -13.01 -6.02
CA ASP A 540 25.79 -12.29 -5.00
C ASP A 540 24.84 -11.25 -5.62
N VAL A 541 25.42 -10.19 -6.20
CA VAL A 541 24.68 -9.03 -6.72
C VAL A 541 25.33 -8.45 -7.98
N ALA A 542 24.49 -8.07 -8.94
CA ALA A 542 24.88 -7.19 -10.05
C ALA A 542 23.95 -5.97 -10.14
N LEU A 543 24.53 -4.81 -10.44
CA LEU A 543 23.80 -3.55 -10.55
C LEU A 543 23.87 -3.04 -11.99
N ILE A 544 22.71 -2.71 -12.57
CA ILE A 544 22.63 -2.17 -13.93
C ILE A 544 22.00 -0.79 -13.85
N HIS A 545 22.83 0.24 -14.03
CA HIS A 545 22.38 1.62 -14.12
C HIS A 545 21.95 1.90 -15.56
N GLY A 546 20.64 2.02 -15.75
CA GLY A 546 20.05 2.23 -17.06
C GLY A 546 19.35 3.58 -17.18
N PRO A 547 20.06 4.62 -17.63
CA PRO A 547 19.50 5.92 -17.98
C PRO A 547 18.35 5.85 -19.01
N PRO A 548 17.56 6.91 -19.18
CA PRO A 548 16.47 6.97 -20.15
C PRO A 548 16.91 6.62 -21.57
N GLY A 549 16.16 5.72 -22.22
CA GLY A 549 16.36 5.36 -23.62
C GLY A 549 17.54 4.43 -23.90
N THR A 550 18.21 3.89 -22.88
CA THR A 550 19.39 3.02 -23.03
C THR A 550 19.10 1.56 -23.37
N GLY A 551 17.82 1.21 -23.53
CA GLY A 551 17.40 -0.15 -23.85
C GLY A 551 17.41 -1.10 -22.64
N LYS A 552 17.12 -0.61 -21.43
CA LYS A 552 16.99 -1.43 -20.19
C LYS A 552 16.21 -2.73 -20.42
N THR A 553 14.97 -2.62 -20.91
CA THR A 553 14.09 -3.76 -21.17
C THR A 553 14.73 -4.79 -22.12
N HIS A 554 15.46 -4.35 -23.14
CA HIS A 554 16.18 -5.24 -24.04
C HIS A 554 17.33 -5.97 -23.33
N THR A 555 18.09 -5.26 -22.49
CA THR A 555 19.16 -5.83 -21.66
C THR A 555 18.59 -6.84 -20.66
N ILE A 556 17.49 -6.51 -19.98
CA ILE A 556 16.78 -7.39 -19.05
C ILE A 556 16.38 -8.69 -19.75
N ALA A 557 15.70 -8.58 -20.88
CA ALA A 557 15.29 -9.76 -21.65
C ALA A 557 16.49 -10.61 -22.10
N ARG A 558 17.63 -9.99 -22.43
CA ARG A 558 18.87 -10.70 -22.77
C ARG A 558 19.41 -11.47 -21.55
N ILE A 559 19.43 -10.83 -20.38
CA ILE A 559 19.89 -11.44 -19.13
C ILE A 559 19.02 -12.65 -18.80
N VAL A 560 17.70 -12.47 -18.73
CA VAL A 560 16.77 -13.57 -18.41
C VAL A 560 16.95 -14.73 -19.39
N ALA A 561 17.06 -14.47 -20.69
CA ALA A 561 17.27 -15.52 -21.68
C ALA A 561 18.58 -16.31 -21.45
N GLU A 562 19.66 -15.64 -21.02
CA GLU A 562 20.93 -16.30 -20.72
C GLU A 562 20.91 -17.08 -19.41
N LEU A 563 20.21 -16.57 -18.38
CA LEU A 563 20.03 -17.27 -17.10
C LEU A 563 19.18 -18.54 -17.29
N VAL A 564 18.01 -18.42 -17.93
CA VAL A 564 17.14 -19.56 -18.24
C VAL A 564 17.85 -20.57 -19.14
N GLY A 565 18.62 -20.10 -20.13
CA GLY A 565 19.41 -20.97 -21.00
C GLY A 565 20.49 -21.78 -20.26
N ARG A 566 20.88 -21.35 -19.06
CA ARG A 566 21.81 -22.04 -18.16
C ARG A 566 21.10 -22.91 -17.12
N GLY A 567 19.77 -22.90 -17.10
CA GLY A 567 18.94 -23.68 -16.20
C GLY A 567 18.60 -22.98 -14.88
N ASP A 568 18.83 -21.66 -14.77
CA ASP A 568 18.41 -20.88 -13.61
C ASP A 568 16.88 -20.64 -13.64
N ASP A 569 16.22 -20.84 -12.51
CA ASP A 569 14.84 -20.38 -12.27
C ASP A 569 14.87 -18.90 -11.89
N VAL A 570 14.15 -18.07 -12.65
CA VAL A 570 14.24 -16.61 -12.56
C VAL A 570 12.96 -15.99 -12.00
N LEU A 571 13.11 -15.20 -10.93
CA LEU A 571 12.08 -14.25 -10.50
C LEU A 571 12.29 -12.91 -11.21
N LEU A 572 11.36 -12.56 -12.10
CA LEU A 572 11.34 -11.25 -12.76
C LEU A 572 10.39 -10.30 -12.01
N SER A 573 10.94 -9.29 -11.36
CA SER A 573 10.16 -8.35 -10.55
C SER A 573 10.33 -6.90 -10.99
N ALA A 574 9.35 -6.06 -10.66
CA ALA A 574 9.46 -4.61 -10.81
C ALA A 574 8.51 -3.89 -9.84
N PHE A 575 8.67 -2.57 -9.72
CA PHE A 575 7.78 -1.73 -8.90
C PHE A 575 6.33 -1.74 -9.38
N THR A 576 6.10 -1.60 -10.69
CA THR A 576 4.76 -1.48 -11.28
C THR A 576 4.37 -2.69 -12.12
N ASN A 577 3.07 -3.00 -12.21
CA ASN A 577 2.59 -4.09 -13.09
C ASN A 577 3.02 -3.86 -14.55
N ARG A 578 2.94 -2.61 -15.03
CA ARG A 578 3.34 -2.27 -16.40
C ARG A 578 4.81 -2.57 -16.67
N ALA A 579 5.71 -2.28 -15.72
CA ALA A 579 7.12 -2.60 -15.86
C ALA A 579 7.37 -4.11 -15.91
N VAL A 580 6.71 -4.89 -15.03
CA VAL A 580 6.75 -6.36 -15.05
C VAL A 580 6.29 -6.90 -16.40
N ASP A 581 5.13 -6.44 -16.88
CA ASP A 581 4.53 -6.93 -18.12
C ASP A 581 5.41 -6.57 -19.34
N ASN A 582 5.98 -5.35 -19.39
CA ASN A 582 6.90 -4.95 -20.46
C ASN A 582 8.18 -5.78 -20.46
N ALA A 583 8.74 -6.08 -19.28
CA ALA A 583 9.93 -6.91 -19.17
C ALA A 583 9.64 -8.36 -19.57
N LEU A 584 8.50 -8.92 -19.12
CA LEU A 584 8.08 -10.27 -19.44
C LEU A 584 7.76 -10.45 -20.93
N ASP A 585 7.12 -9.47 -21.55
CA ASP A 585 6.84 -9.45 -22.98
C ASP A 585 8.14 -9.47 -23.80
N ALA A 586 9.13 -8.65 -23.43
CA ALA A 586 10.44 -8.67 -24.07
C ALA A 586 11.19 -10.01 -23.87
N VAL A 587 10.99 -10.70 -22.74
CA VAL A 587 11.48 -12.08 -22.52
C VAL A 587 10.77 -13.05 -23.46
N ARG A 588 9.44 -12.94 -23.59
CA ARG A 588 8.59 -13.74 -24.46
C ARG A 588 8.97 -13.62 -25.93
N GLU A 589 9.24 -12.41 -26.41
CA GLU A 589 9.69 -12.13 -27.78
C GLU A 589 11.01 -12.84 -28.15
N ARG A 590 11.82 -13.23 -27.15
CA ARG A 590 13.04 -14.03 -27.35
C ARG A 590 12.79 -15.53 -27.46
N GLY A 591 11.53 -15.97 -27.39
CA GLY A 591 11.14 -17.37 -27.52
C GLY A 591 11.30 -18.19 -26.23
N ILE A 592 11.41 -17.54 -25.07
CA ILE A 592 11.42 -18.22 -23.77
C ILE A 592 10.00 -18.71 -23.46
N THR A 593 9.88 -19.98 -23.11
CA THR A 593 8.63 -20.64 -22.68
C THR A 593 8.65 -20.90 -21.18
N GLY A 594 7.52 -21.33 -20.59
CA GLY A 594 7.45 -21.60 -19.15
C GLY A 594 7.38 -20.32 -18.33
N LEU A 595 6.53 -19.38 -18.77
CA LEU A 595 6.32 -18.08 -18.12
C LEU A 595 5.08 -18.14 -17.23
N ALA A 596 5.18 -17.67 -15.99
CA ALA A 596 4.05 -17.50 -15.08
C ALA A 596 3.99 -16.07 -14.55
N ARG A 597 2.89 -15.36 -14.79
CA ARG A 597 2.69 -13.96 -14.34
C ARG A 597 1.73 -13.91 -13.16
N VAL A 598 2.24 -13.62 -11.96
CA VAL A 598 1.45 -13.55 -10.72
C VAL A 598 0.86 -12.16 -10.51
N GLY A 599 -0.43 -12.00 -10.77
CA GLY A 599 -1.13 -10.72 -10.65
C GLY A 599 -2.64 -10.87 -10.76
N THR A 600 -3.36 -9.78 -10.52
CA THR A 600 -4.81 -9.71 -10.72
C THR A 600 -5.14 -9.53 -12.20
N GLU A 601 -6.33 -9.94 -12.62
CA GLU A 601 -6.81 -9.78 -14.00
C GLU A 601 -6.76 -8.32 -14.47
N HIS A 602 -7.19 -7.37 -13.63
CA HIS A 602 -7.11 -5.93 -13.94
C HIS A 602 -5.71 -5.34 -13.81
N GLY A 603 -4.80 -6.02 -13.12
CA GLY A 603 -3.44 -5.56 -12.89
C GLY A 603 -2.51 -5.90 -14.05
N VAL A 604 -2.77 -7.00 -14.75
CA VAL A 604 -1.95 -7.52 -15.86
C VAL A 604 -2.49 -6.95 -17.19
N ARG A 605 -1.60 -6.55 -18.09
CA ARG A 605 -1.97 -6.14 -19.46
C ARG A 605 -2.77 -7.22 -20.18
N GLU A 606 -3.75 -6.80 -20.98
CA GLU A 606 -4.67 -7.68 -21.73
C GLU A 606 -3.92 -8.71 -22.60
N ASP A 607 -2.84 -8.28 -23.27
CA ASP A 607 -2.01 -9.13 -24.13
C ASP A 607 -1.05 -10.07 -23.38
N MET A 608 -1.03 -9.98 -22.04
CA MET A 608 -0.24 -10.83 -21.14
C MET A 608 -1.14 -11.71 -20.25
N LEU A 609 -2.47 -11.64 -20.38
CA LEU A 609 -3.40 -12.45 -19.60
C LEU A 609 -3.25 -13.95 -19.85
N ASP A 610 -2.75 -14.34 -21.02
CA ASP A 610 -2.56 -15.73 -21.40
C ASP A 610 -1.37 -16.42 -20.69
N VAL A 611 -0.46 -15.63 -20.10
CA VAL A 611 0.61 -16.12 -19.20
C VAL A 611 0.33 -15.83 -17.73
N ARG A 612 -0.83 -15.24 -17.40
CA ARG A 612 -1.24 -15.00 -16.02
C ARG A 612 -1.43 -16.32 -15.29
N LEU A 613 -0.87 -16.41 -14.09
CA LEU A 613 -1.08 -17.57 -13.23
C LEU A 613 -2.53 -17.57 -12.73
N GLU A 614 -3.30 -18.53 -13.24
CA GLU A 614 -4.65 -18.81 -12.75
C GLU A 614 -4.60 -19.40 -11.34
N GLN A 615 -5.32 -18.79 -10.42
CA GLN A 615 -5.36 -19.23 -9.02
C GLN A 615 -6.40 -20.33 -8.78
N GLY A 616 -7.50 -20.28 -9.54
CA GLY A 616 -8.58 -21.25 -9.42
C GLY A 616 -8.44 -22.45 -10.36
N GLY A 617 -9.09 -23.56 -10.02
CA GLY A 617 -9.12 -24.79 -10.80
C GLY A 617 -8.52 -25.99 -10.05
N ASP A 618 -8.06 -27.01 -10.80
CA ASP A 618 -7.45 -28.20 -10.19
C ASP A 618 -6.19 -27.84 -9.38
N PRO A 619 -6.12 -28.21 -8.08
CA PRO A 619 -5.00 -27.83 -7.23
C PRO A 619 -3.63 -28.26 -7.75
N ASN A 620 -3.52 -29.50 -8.23
CA ASN A 620 -2.25 -30.06 -8.68
C ASN A 620 -1.77 -29.36 -9.96
N GLU A 621 -2.68 -29.09 -10.90
CA GLU A 621 -2.37 -28.30 -12.10
C GLU A 621 -1.91 -26.88 -11.76
N ARG A 622 -2.61 -26.19 -10.85
CA ARG A 622 -2.24 -24.81 -10.47
C ARG A 622 -0.87 -24.73 -9.81
N ALA A 623 -0.59 -25.66 -8.90
CA ALA A 623 0.72 -25.72 -8.25
C ALA A 623 1.84 -26.09 -9.24
N ALA A 624 1.60 -27.00 -10.17
CA ALA A 624 2.55 -27.34 -11.24
C ALA A 624 2.83 -26.14 -12.15
N ALA A 625 1.82 -25.36 -12.52
CA ALA A 625 1.99 -24.17 -13.36
C ALA A 625 2.93 -23.12 -12.74
N LEU A 626 2.98 -23.01 -11.40
CA LEU A 626 3.92 -22.13 -10.71
C LEU A 626 5.31 -22.79 -10.54
N ARG A 627 5.36 -24.07 -10.14
CA ARG A 627 6.62 -24.78 -9.85
C ARG A 627 7.45 -25.09 -11.09
N ASP A 628 6.79 -25.35 -12.22
CA ASP A 628 7.45 -25.75 -13.47
C ASP A 628 7.83 -24.55 -14.34
N ALA A 629 7.53 -23.32 -13.91
CA ALA A 629 7.83 -22.10 -14.65
C ALA A 629 9.28 -21.67 -14.45
N SER A 630 10.06 -21.62 -15.54
CA SER A 630 11.43 -21.12 -15.53
C SER A 630 11.53 -19.61 -15.30
N VAL A 631 10.45 -18.87 -15.57
CA VAL A 631 10.35 -17.45 -15.22
C VAL A 631 9.03 -17.17 -14.54
N VAL A 632 9.10 -16.76 -13.28
CA VAL A 632 7.95 -16.25 -12.53
C VAL A 632 8.04 -14.74 -12.47
N ALA A 633 7.02 -14.05 -12.93
CA ALA A 633 6.97 -12.60 -13.00
C ALA A 633 5.92 -12.03 -12.03
N ALA A 634 6.30 -11.07 -11.20
CA ALA A 634 5.41 -10.47 -10.21
C ALA A 634 5.84 -9.03 -9.89
N THR A 635 4.96 -8.20 -9.32
CA THR A 635 5.43 -6.94 -8.72
C THR A 635 6.20 -7.25 -7.44
N THR A 636 7.12 -6.37 -7.04
CA THR A 636 7.89 -6.57 -5.80
C THR A 636 6.96 -6.66 -4.58
N ALA A 637 5.87 -5.90 -4.57
CA ALA A 637 4.86 -5.99 -3.52
C ALA A 637 4.16 -7.37 -3.49
N THR A 638 3.89 -7.98 -4.64
CA THR A 638 3.31 -9.33 -4.74
C THR A 638 4.27 -10.42 -4.28
N CYS A 639 5.59 -10.19 -4.35
CA CYS A 639 6.59 -11.12 -3.82
C CYS A 639 6.46 -11.33 -2.29
N GLY A 640 5.86 -10.37 -1.58
CA GLY A 640 5.50 -10.49 -0.17
C GLY A 640 4.19 -11.23 0.12
N SER A 641 3.46 -11.70 -0.90
CA SER A 641 2.23 -12.48 -0.71
C SER A 641 2.52 -13.86 -0.12
N ARG A 642 1.53 -14.45 0.58
CA ARG A 642 1.67 -15.78 1.22
C ARG A 642 2.12 -16.88 0.25
N VAL A 643 1.67 -16.83 -1.00
CA VAL A 643 2.08 -17.80 -2.05
C VAL A 643 3.54 -17.60 -2.45
N MET A 644 3.94 -16.36 -2.75
CA MET A 644 5.28 -16.05 -3.24
C MET A 644 6.36 -16.21 -2.17
N ARG A 645 6.04 -16.01 -0.89
CA ARG A 645 6.97 -16.19 0.23
C ARG A 645 7.45 -17.64 0.40
N GLU A 646 6.68 -18.61 -0.08
CA GLU A 646 7.00 -20.03 -0.04
C GLU A 646 7.78 -20.50 -1.29
N GLN A 647 8.10 -19.59 -2.22
CA GLN A 647 8.88 -19.91 -3.41
C GLN A 647 10.34 -19.50 -3.25
N SER A 648 11.23 -20.20 -3.95
CA SER A 648 12.67 -19.91 -4.05
C SER A 648 13.11 -19.94 -5.51
N PHE A 649 14.05 -19.09 -5.87
CA PHE A 649 14.57 -18.92 -7.22
C PHE A 649 16.10 -18.88 -7.19
N ASP A 650 16.75 -19.21 -8.30
CA ASP A 650 18.21 -19.05 -8.39
C ASP A 650 18.56 -17.56 -8.49
N VAL A 651 17.79 -16.79 -9.27
CA VAL A 651 18.05 -15.37 -9.52
C VAL A 651 16.80 -14.51 -9.45
N ALA A 652 16.85 -13.42 -8.68
CA ALA A 652 15.85 -12.34 -8.75
C ALA A 652 16.38 -11.18 -9.61
N LEU A 653 15.72 -10.88 -10.73
CA LEU A 653 15.99 -9.68 -11.52
C LEU A 653 14.89 -8.66 -11.26
N ILE A 654 15.27 -7.50 -10.71
CA ILE A 654 14.34 -6.47 -10.25
C ILE A 654 14.54 -5.19 -11.10
N ASP A 655 13.57 -4.86 -11.96
CA ASP A 655 13.52 -3.59 -12.69
C ASP A 655 12.92 -2.46 -11.85
N GLU A 656 13.21 -1.21 -12.22
CA GLU A 656 12.82 0.00 -11.48
C GLU A 656 13.26 -0.05 -10.01
N ALA A 657 14.41 -0.69 -9.72
CA ALA A 657 14.88 -0.91 -8.35
C ALA A 657 15.15 0.39 -7.57
N SER A 658 15.44 1.49 -8.27
CA SER A 658 15.62 2.82 -7.65
C SER A 658 14.32 3.45 -7.11
N GLN A 659 13.15 2.91 -7.46
CA GLN A 659 11.84 3.39 -6.99
C GLN A 659 11.28 2.55 -5.85
N LEU A 660 11.97 1.47 -5.49
CA LEU A 660 11.61 0.63 -4.36
C LEU A 660 12.33 1.13 -3.12
N THR A 661 11.60 1.24 -2.01
CA THR A 661 12.24 1.39 -0.70
C THR A 661 13.15 0.19 -0.45
N GLU A 662 14.18 0.37 0.37
CA GLU A 662 15.08 -0.75 0.70
C GLU A 662 14.31 -1.96 1.29
N PRO A 663 13.45 -1.80 2.33
CA PRO A 663 12.63 -2.91 2.83
C PRO A 663 11.69 -3.50 1.76
N GLY A 664 11.14 -2.67 0.87
CA GLY A 664 10.32 -3.13 -0.24
C GLY A 664 11.08 -4.06 -1.18
N THR A 665 12.34 -3.72 -1.49
CA THR A 665 13.22 -4.53 -2.35
C THR A 665 13.54 -5.91 -1.73
N LEU A 666 13.66 -5.97 -0.39
CA LEU A 666 13.92 -7.21 0.33
C LEU A 666 12.84 -8.29 0.12
N ALA A 667 11.62 -7.90 -0.24
CA ALA A 667 10.52 -8.84 -0.50
C ALA A 667 10.82 -9.79 -1.67
N ALA A 668 11.53 -9.30 -2.69
CA ALA A 668 11.95 -10.09 -3.84
C ALA A 668 13.36 -10.69 -3.64
N VAL A 669 14.31 -9.91 -3.09
CA VAL A 669 15.68 -10.39 -2.83
C VAL A 669 15.71 -11.61 -1.91
N SER A 670 14.82 -11.66 -0.92
CA SER A 670 14.74 -12.79 0.02
C SER A 670 14.19 -14.08 -0.59
N ARG A 671 13.79 -14.06 -1.87
CA ARG A 671 13.27 -15.22 -2.62
C ARG A 671 14.31 -15.83 -3.55
N ALA A 672 15.50 -15.24 -3.67
CA ALA A 672 16.53 -15.76 -4.57
C ALA A 672 17.89 -15.92 -3.90
N ASP A 673 18.70 -16.81 -4.44
CA ASP A 673 20.07 -17.01 -3.97
C ASP A 673 20.95 -15.79 -4.28
N ARG A 674 20.79 -15.24 -5.49
CA ARG A 674 21.46 -14.01 -5.97
C ARG A 674 20.49 -13.08 -6.68
N PHE A 675 20.89 -11.82 -6.87
CA PHE A 675 19.98 -10.82 -7.45
C PHE A 675 20.65 -9.81 -8.39
N VAL A 676 19.87 -9.33 -9.35
CA VAL A 676 20.26 -8.32 -10.33
C VAL A 676 19.31 -7.14 -10.18
N LEU A 677 19.83 -5.99 -9.75
CA LEU A 677 19.03 -4.77 -9.62
C LEU A 677 19.24 -3.89 -10.84
N VAL A 678 18.14 -3.52 -11.50
CA VAL A 678 18.14 -2.63 -12.66
C VAL A 678 17.39 -1.36 -12.28
N GLY A 679 18.06 -0.22 -12.40
CA GLY A 679 17.53 1.03 -11.86
C GLY A 679 18.21 2.26 -12.42
N ASP A 680 17.77 3.40 -11.91
CA ASP A 680 18.36 4.70 -12.19
C ASP A 680 18.08 5.64 -11.02
N HIS A 681 19.09 5.84 -10.16
CA HIS A 681 18.99 6.68 -8.96
C HIS A 681 18.97 8.20 -9.30
N GLU A 682 19.22 8.54 -10.57
CA GLU A 682 19.10 9.89 -11.13
C GLU A 682 17.69 10.19 -11.69
N GLN A 683 16.77 9.22 -11.58
CA GLN A 683 15.33 9.36 -11.82
C GLN A 683 14.56 9.31 -10.49
N LEU A 684 13.23 9.12 -10.52
CA LEU A 684 12.40 9.22 -9.32
C LEU A 684 12.87 8.26 -8.21
N PRO A 685 13.02 8.75 -6.96
CA PRO A 685 13.25 7.92 -5.78
C PRO A 685 11.96 7.19 -5.37
N PRO A 686 12.01 6.33 -4.33
CA PRO A 686 10.82 5.76 -3.71
C PRO A 686 9.85 6.85 -3.22
N VAL A 687 8.55 6.62 -3.44
CA VAL A 687 7.51 7.56 -2.99
C VAL A 687 7.13 7.23 -1.56
N VAL A 688 7.56 8.06 -0.62
CA VAL A 688 7.25 7.97 0.81
C VAL A 688 6.75 9.32 1.33
N ARG A 689 5.88 9.31 2.34
CA ARG A 689 5.32 10.53 2.94
C ARG A 689 6.12 10.99 4.14
N ALA A 690 6.65 10.04 4.91
CA ALA A 690 7.57 10.35 5.99
C ALA A 690 8.95 10.72 5.42
N GLU A 691 9.50 11.84 5.89
CA GLU A 691 10.88 12.24 5.59
C GLU A 691 11.85 11.42 6.45
N ASN A 692 12.27 10.25 5.94
CA ASN A 692 13.15 9.32 6.65
C ASN A 692 13.94 8.42 5.68
N ASP A 693 14.67 7.45 6.23
CA ASP A 693 15.57 6.53 5.49
C ASP A 693 14.89 5.69 4.40
N LEU A 694 13.57 5.62 4.33
CA LEU A 694 12.87 4.91 3.23
C LEU A 694 13.01 5.63 1.87
N GLN A 695 13.48 6.87 1.85
CA GLN A 695 13.74 7.66 0.63
C GLN A 695 14.95 7.15 -0.17
N THR A 696 15.87 6.42 0.45
CA THR A 696 17.03 5.84 -0.24
C THR A 696 16.71 4.40 -0.62
N SER A 697 16.81 4.09 -1.91
CA SER A 697 16.59 2.74 -2.41
C SER A 697 17.77 1.81 -2.12
N LEU A 698 17.53 0.49 -2.06
CA LEU A 698 18.61 -0.49 -1.96
C LEU A 698 19.58 -0.37 -3.16
N PHE A 699 19.05 -0.04 -4.34
CA PHE A 699 19.85 0.16 -5.55
C PHE A 699 20.84 1.32 -5.40
N GLU A 700 20.37 2.47 -4.91
CA GLU A 700 21.18 3.67 -4.67
C GLU A 700 22.27 3.39 -3.63
N ARG A 701 21.92 2.77 -2.50
CA ARG A 701 22.92 2.41 -1.49
C ARG A 701 23.98 1.46 -2.02
N LEU A 702 23.58 0.40 -2.74
CA LEU A 702 24.52 -0.61 -3.23
C LEU A 702 25.37 -0.11 -4.39
N ILE A 703 24.87 0.77 -5.26
CA ILE A 703 25.67 1.30 -6.37
C ILE A 703 26.75 2.27 -5.89
N GLU A 704 26.49 3.00 -4.82
CA GLU A 704 27.48 3.83 -4.14
C GLU A 704 28.50 2.98 -3.36
N THR A 705 28.05 1.89 -2.73
CA THR A 705 28.91 0.99 -1.93
C THR A 705 29.81 0.14 -2.81
N TYR A 706 29.27 -0.42 -3.90
CA TYR A 706 29.94 -1.37 -4.80
C TYR A 706 29.91 -0.89 -6.27
N PRO A 707 30.58 0.23 -6.60
CA PRO A 707 30.60 0.75 -7.96
C PRO A 707 31.20 -0.25 -8.96
N GLU A 708 32.11 -1.13 -8.54
CA GLU A 708 32.69 -2.21 -9.34
C GLU A 708 31.71 -3.34 -9.68
N ALA A 709 30.67 -3.52 -8.87
CA ALA A 709 29.56 -4.44 -9.13
C ALA A 709 28.46 -3.79 -9.99
N SER A 710 28.78 -2.68 -10.69
CA SER A 710 27.82 -1.92 -11.49
C SER A 710 28.24 -1.71 -12.94
N VAL A 711 27.25 -1.57 -13.82
CA VAL A 711 27.46 -1.11 -15.21
C VAL A 711 26.47 0.00 -15.56
N LEU A 712 27.01 1.15 -15.98
CA LEU A 712 26.25 2.21 -16.64
C LEU A 712 26.03 1.88 -18.13
N LEU A 713 24.77 1.87 -18.55
CA LEU A 713 24.39 1.84 -19.95
C LEU A 713 24.54 3.25 -20.55
N ASP A 714 25.57 3.46 -21.37
CA ASP A 714 25.98 4.80 -21.83
C ASP A 714 25.42 5.20 -23.20
N ARG A 715 24.80 4.27 -23.94
CA ARG A 715 24.21 4.52 -25.27
C ARG A 715 22.69 4.55 -25.23
N GLN A 716 22.11 5.69 -25.61
CA GLN A 716 20.66 5.88 -25.68
C GLN A 716 20.14 5.97 -27.12
N TYR A 717 18.93 5.45 -27.34
CA TYR A 717 18.29 5.29 -28.63
C TYR A 717 17.02 6.14 -28.79
N ARG A 718 16.80 7.13 -27.90
CA ARG A 718 15.55 7.91 -27.80
C ARG A 718 15.73 9.36 -28.22
N MET A 719 16.61 10.09 -27.56
CA MET A 719 16.67 11.55 -27.60
C MET A 719 17.64 12.03 -28.67
N ALA A 720 17.24 13.06 -29.41
CA ALA A 720 18.18 13.85 -30.20
C ALA A 720 19.27 14.46 -29.30
N GLN A 721 20.47 14.68 -29.84
CA GLN A 721 21.63 15.13 -29.05
C GLN A 721 21.37 16.44 -28.29
N ARG A 722 20.60 17.36 -28.87
CA ARG A 722 20.29 18.67 -28.28
C ARG A 722 19.47 18.56 -27.00
N ILE A 723 18.52 17.61 -26.96
CA ILE A 723 17.67 17.31 -25.81
C ILE A 723 18.51 16.57 -24.75
N GLN A 724 19.18 15.51 -25.20
CA GLN A 724 19.99 14.63 -24.34
C GLN A 724 21.11 15.36 -23.59
N ALA A 725 21.71 16.39 -24.21
CA ALA A 725 22.92 17.04 -23.70
C ALA A 725 22.79 17.64 -22.30
N PHE A 726 21.61 18.18 -21.93
CA PHE A 726 21.41 18.73 -20.60
C PHE A 726 21.40 17.63 -19.55
N SER A 727 20.49 16.67 -19.69
CA SER A 727 20.40 15.52 -18.79
C SER A 727 21.74 14.80 -18.66
N SER A 728 22.46 14.61 -19.78
CA SER A 728 23.79 14.03 -19.78
C SER A 728 24.74 14.70 -18.80
N ARG A 729 24.78 16.03 -18.84
CA ARG A 729 25.81 16.82 -18.17
C ARG A 729 25.48 16.99 -16.70
N GLU A 730 24.21 17.24 -16.40
CA GLU A 730 23.78 17.54 -15.03
C GLU A 730 23.58 16.28 -14.19
N PHE A 731 23.15 15.15 -14.78
CA PHE A 731 22.77 13.94 -14.04
C PHE A 731 23.64 12.71 -14.32
N TYR A 732 24.48 12.72 -15.37
CA TYR A 732 25.21 11.52 -15.79
C TYR A 732 26.66 11.82 -16.17
N ASP A 733 27.29 12.87 -15.62
CA ASP A 733 28.70 13.25 -15.84
C ASP A 733 29.15 13.35 -17.32
N GLY A 734 28.21 13.62 -18.22
CA GLY A 734 28.43 13.62 -19.65
C GLY A 734 28.61 12.22 -20.27
N ALA A 735 28.39 11.14 -19.54
CA ALA A 735 28.58 9.77 -20.01
C ALA A 735 27.49 9.31 -20.99
N LEU A 736 26.25 9.77 -20.81
CA LEU A 736 25.12 9.42 -21.69
C LEU A 736 25.36 9.97 -23.11
N ARG A 737 25.25 9.14 -24.14
CA ARG A 737 25.46 9.52 -25.54
C ARG A 737 24.41 8.90 -26.46
N PRO A 738 24.00 9.58 -27.55
CA PRO A 738 23.24 8.92 -28.61
C PRO A 738 23.96 7.67 -29.11
N ALA A 739 23.21 6.61 -29.39
CA ALA A 739 23.75 5.33 -29.84
C ALA A 739 24.50 5.45 -31.17
N ASP A 740 23.98 6.29 -32.07
CA ASP A 740 24.61 6.59 -33.35
C ASP A 740 24.27 8.02 -33.84
N GLY A 741 24.83 8.38 -35.00
CA GLY A 741 24.62 9.69 -35.61
C GLY A 741 23.19 9.93 -36.08
N SER A 742 22.42 8.89 -36.40
CA SER A 742 21.01 9.03 -36.80
C SER A 742 20.17 9.46 -35.60
N VAL A 743 20.34 8.82 -34.44
CA VAL A 743 19.68 9.21 -33.19
C VAL A 743 20.08 10.63 -32.79
N ALA A 744 21.38 10.95 -32.86
CA ALA A 744 21.87 12.30 -32.53
C ALA A 744 21.24 13.40 -33.41
N ALA A 745 20.97 13.08 -34.68
CA ALA A 745 20.52 14.00 -35.70
C ALA A 745 18.99 14.07 -35.88
N GLN A 746 18.20 13.27 -35.15
CA GLN A 746 16.74 13.23 -35.30
C GLN A 746 16.09 14.62 -35.23
N ARG A 747 15.07 14.84 -36.06
CA ARG A 747 14.30 16.08 -36.20
C ARG A 747 12.84 15.80 -36.56
N LEU A 748 11.98 16.80 -36.44
CA LEU A 748 10.55 16.67 -36.77
C LEU A 748 10.32 16.39 -38.25
N SER A 749 11.16 16.93 -39.14
CA SER A 749 11.15 16.63 -40.58
C SER A 749 11.28 15.14 -40.91
N ASP A 750 11.86 14.33 -40.02
CA ASP A 750 11.90 12.86 -40.19
C ASP A 750 10.51 12.21 -40.10
N LEU A 751 9.49 12.93 -39.59
CA LEU A 751 8.08 12.53 -39.58
C LEU A 751 7.31 12.97 -40.85
N GLY A 752 7.98 13.66 -41.79
CA GLY A 752 7.33 14.26 -42.96
C GLY A 752 6.65 15.61 -42.69
N VAL A 753 6.97 16.24 -41.56
CA VAL A 753 6.43 17.52 -41.08
C VAL A 753 7.15 18.70 -41.75
N ASP A 754 6.42 19.77 -42.06
CA ASP A 754 7.01 21.02 -42.57
C ASP A 754 7.43 21.92 -41.39
N GLU A 755 8.69 21.80 -40.96
CA GLU A 755 9.27 22.64 -39.88
C GLU A 755 9.19 24.15 -40.18
N SER A 756 9.06 24.57 -41.45
CA SER A 756 8.92 25.99 -41.78
C SER A 756 7.56 26.57 -41.39
N ALA A 757 6.54 25.72 -41.21
CA ALA A 757 5.23 26.10 -40.71
C ALA A 757 5.23 26.42 -39.21
N LEU A 758 6.25 25.93 -38.47
CA LEU A 758 6.40 26.25 -37.05
C LEU A 758 6.86 27.71 -36.84
N PRO A 759 6.41 28.37 -35.76
CA PRO A 759 7.02 29.61 -35.28
C PRO A 759 8.53 29.46 -35.11
N GLU A 760 9.30 30.52 -35.38
CA GLU A 760 10.77 30.49 -35.29
C GLU A 760 11.27 29.97 -33.93
N SER A 761 10.56 30.34 -32.85
CA SER A 761 10.85 29.89 -31.48
C SER A 761 10.66 28.38 -31.23
N LEU A 762 9.95 27.65 -32.10
CA LEU A 762 9.68 26.21 -31.98
C LEU A 762 10.39 25.37 -33.04
N ARG A 763 11.19 25.99 -33.92
CA ARG A 763 11.94 25.26 -34.97
C ARG A 763 13.16 24.54 -34.43
N ASP A 764 13.71 25.02 -33.31
CA ASP A 764 14.78 24.32 -32.62
C ASP A 764 14.25 23.12 -31.82
N ARG A 765 15.11 22.13 -31.62
CA ARG A 765 14.74 20.88 -30.92
C ARG A 765 14.39 21.09 -29.44
N VAL A 766 14.83 22.21 -28.87
CA VAL A 766 14.54 22.61 -27.50
C VAL A 766 14.11 24.07 -27.55
N ALA A 767 12.97 24.37 -26.97
CA ALA A 767 12.40 25.71 -26.93
C ALA A 767 11.97 26.07 -25.51
N PHE A 768 12.02 27.37 -25.19
CA PHE A 768 11.44 27.94 -23.99
C PHE A 768 10.40 28.99 -24.37
N VAL A 769 9.23 28.93 -23.74
CA VAL A 769 8.11 29.84 -23.98
C VAL A 769 7.66 30.40 -22.63
N ASP A 770 7.78 31.72 -22.48
CA ASP A 770 7.25 32.42 -21.31
C ASP A 770 5.76 32.73 -21.54
N PRO A 771 4.84 32.27 -20.67
CA PRO A 771 3.41 32.50 -20.83
C PRO A 771 2.96 33.89 -20.36
N ASP A 772 3.79 34.65 -19.61
CA ASP A 772 3.42 35.94 -19.00
C ASP A 772 2.09 35.86 -18.22
N GLY A 773 2.02 34.95 -17.23
CA GLY A 773 0.81 34.71 -16.46
C GLY A 773 1.05 34.11 -15.08
N ASP A 774 0.07 34.29 -14.20
CA ASP A 774 0.19 33.94 -12.78
C ASP A 774 -0.49 32.63 -12.39
N ARG A 775 0.13 31.91 -11.45
CA ARG A 775 -0.46 30.74 -10.80
C ARG A 775 -1.70 31.11 -9.97
N ILE A 776 -2.79 30.36 -10.16
CA ILE A 776 -4.03 30.41 -9.37
C ILE A 776 -4.28 29.00 -8.81
N GLY A 777 -4.09 28.83 -7.49
CA GLY A 777 -4.19 27.52 -6.84
C GLY A 777 -3.13 26.54 -7.37
N ASN A 778 -3.53 25.39 -7.89
CA ASN A 778 -2.65 24.40 -8.52
C ASN A 778 -2.69 24.46 -10.06
N THR A 779 -3.08 25.60 -10.61
CA THR A 779 -3.18 25.84 -12.06
C THR A 779 -2.51 27.15 -12.46
N ASN A 780 -2.19 27.28 -13.74
CA ASN A 780 -1.88 28.54 -14.39
C ASN A 780 -2.65 28.56 -15.72
N PRO A 781 -3.83 29.23 -15.79
CA PRO A 781 -4.68 29.23 -16.99
C PRO A 781 -4.01 29.85 -18.21
N ALA A 782 -3.22 30.93 -18.03
CA ALA A 782 -2.48 31.56 -19.12
C ALA A 782 -1.39 30.63 -19.66
N GLU A 783 -0.71 29.89 -18.78
CA GLU A 783 0.22 28.84 -19.19
C GLU A 783 -0.49 27.70 -19.92
N ALA A 784 -1.69 27.31 -19.49
CA ALA A 784 -2.47 26.27 -20.16
C ALA A 784 -2.92 26.69 -21.56
N ASP A 785 -3.37 27.93 -21.73
CA ASP A 785 -3.65 28.53 -23.06
C ASP A 785 -2.38 28.51 -23.92
N ARG A 786 -1.24 28.87 -23.33
CA ARG A 786 0.03 28.91 -24.07
C ARG A 786 0.54 27.52 -24.47
N VAL A 787 0.35 26.52 -23.61
CA VAL A 787 0.63 25.12 -23.94
C VAL A 787 -0.24 24.67 -25.11
N ALA A 788 -1.53 25.03 -25.12
CA ALA A 788 -2.43 24.70 -26.21
C ALA A 788 -1.97 25.33 -27.54
N ASP A 789 -1.57 26.62 -27.55
CA ASP A 789 -0.99 27.26 -28.73
C ASP A 789 0.24 26.52 -29.28
N VAL A 790 1.11 26.05 -28.38
CA VAL A 790 2.33 25.30 -28.74
C VAL A 790 1.96 23.95 -29.35
N VAL A 791 1.00 23.23 -28.75
CA VAL A 791 0.47 21.95 -29.28
C VAL A 791 -0.16 22.17 -30.66
N ASP A 792 -1.02 23.17 -30.81
CA ASP A 792 -1.67 23.51 -32.08
C ASP A 792 -0.67 23.89 -33.16
N SER A 793 0.44 24.53 -32.79
CA SER A 793 1.54 24.82 -33.73
C SER A 793 2.17 23.53 -34.28
N TYR A 794 2.41 22.53 -33.43
CA TYR A 794 2.95 21.23 -33.87
C TYR A 794 1.93 20.45 -34.71
N LEU A 795 0.67 20.40 -34.29
CA LEU A 795 -0.42 19.78 -35.06
C LEU A 795 -0.58 20.45 -36.44
N GLY A 796 -0.55 21.78 -36.48
CA GLY A 796 -0.66 22.58 -37.70
C GLY A 796 0.53 22.40 -38.66
N ALA A 797 1.71 22.08 -38.15
CA ALA A 797 2.87 21.69 -38.96
C ALA A 797 2.79 20.26 -39.51
N GLY A 798 1.87 19.45 -38.98
CA GLY A 798 1.59 18.08 -39.42
C GLY A 798 2.11 16.98 -38.50
N VAL A 799 2.48 17.28 -37.25
CA VAL A 799 2.81 16.24 -36.26
C VAL A 799 1.53 15.51 -35.85
N ASP A 800 1.56 14.18 -35.77
CA ASP A 800 0.42 13.41 -35.32
C ASP A 800 0.09 13.70 -33.84
N ARG A 801 -1.20 13.69 -33.49
CA ARG A 801 -1.65 13.88 -32.10
C ARG A 801 -1.05 12.86 -31.15
N ASP A 802 -0.87 11.62 -31.61
CA ASP A 802 -0.34 10.52 -30.81
C ASP A 802 1.18 10.64 -30.61
N ASP A 803 1.84 11.49 -31.38
CA ASP A 803 3.27 11.78 -31.29
C ASP A 803 3.60 12.95 -30.35
N ILE A 804 2.57 13.63 -29.81
CA ILE A 804 2.70 14.75 -28.88
C ILE A 804 2.26 14.31 -27.47
N GLY A 805 2.97 14.76 -26.45
CA GLY A 805 2.54 14.65 -25.06
C GLY A 805 2.81 15.91 -24.27
N VAL A 806 2.00 16.16 -23.25
CA VAL A 806 2.16 17.28 -22.32
C VAL A 806 2.37 16.75 -20.91
N ILE A 807 3.34 17.34 -20.20
CA ILE A 807 3.66 17.03 -18.80
C ILE A 807 3.41 18.27 -17.95
N ALA A 808 2.68 18.11 -16.84
CA ALA A 808 2.48 19.18 -15.85
C ALA A 808 2.66 18.66 -14.41
N PRO A 809 3.10 19.51 -13.45
CA PRO A 809 3.31 19.13 -12.05
C PRO A 809 2.03 18.77 -11.30
N PHE A 810 0.91 19.40 -11.67
CA PHE A 810 -0.36 19.29 -10.94
C PHE A 810 -1.44 18.65 -11.81
N ARG A 811 -2.29 17.81 -11.21
CA ARG A 811 -3.43 17.17 -11.91
C ARG A 811 -4.49 18.20 -12.31
N ALA A 812 -4.70 19.22 -11.47
CA ALA A 812 -5.54 20.35 -11.81
C ALA A 812 -5.06 21.05 -13.08
N GLN A 813 -3.74 21.25 -13.23
CA GLN A 813 -3.16 21.79 -14.46
C GLN A 813 -3.29 20.81 -15.64
N VAL A 814 -3.10 19.50 -15.40
CA VAL A 814 -3.37 18.47 -16.43
C VAL A 814 -4.79 18.61 -16.96
N ALA A 815 -5.79 18.67 -16.10
CA ALA A 815 -7.20 18.84 -16.49
C ALA A 815 -7.45 20.19 -17.18
N GLU A 816 -6.81 21.27 -16.73
CA GLU A 816 -6.89 22.59 -17.36
C GLU A 816 -6.39 22.55 -18.81
N ILE A 817 -5.28 21.86 -19.07
CA ILE A 817 -4.69 21.70 -20.41
C ILE A 817 -5.48 20.69 -21.26
N ASP A 818 -5.94 19.59 -20.66
CA ASP A 818 -6.72 18.55 -21.35
C ASP A 818 -8.02 19.10 -21.92
N ARG A 819 -8.64 20.10 -21.26
CA ARG A 819 -9.81 20.82 -21.81
C ARG A 819 -9.51 21.66 -23.05
N ARG A 820 -8.25 21.96 -23.34
CA ARG A 820 -7.81 22.86 -24.42
C ARG A 820 -7.11 22.12 -25.55
N THR A 821 -6.74 20.85 -25.35
CA THR A 821 -5.95 20.08 -26.30
C THR A 821 -6.52 18.67 -26.45
N GLU A 822 -6.23 18.01 -27.57
CA GLU A 822 -6.65 16.63 -27.79
C GLU A 822 -5.50 15.61 -27.68
N VAL A 823 -4.36 16.03 -27.12
CA VAL A 823 -3.14 15.19 -27.00
C VAL A 823 -3.07 14.55 -25.61
N ALA A 824 -2.15 13.61 -25.42
CA ALA A 824 -1.95 12.99 -24.11
C ALA A 824 -1.36 13.99 -23.09
N VAL A 825 -2.08 14.28 -22.00
CA VAL A 825 -1.62 15.15 -20.90
C VAL A 825 -1.57 14.34 -19.60
N ASP A 826 -0.43 14.35 -18.89
CA ASP A 826 -0.32 13.68 -17.59
C ASP A 826 0.75 14.31 -16.67
N THR A 827 0.85 13.82 -15.43
CA THR A 827 1.91 14.25 -14.49
C THR A 827 3.23 13.54 -14.76
N VAL A 828 4.34 14.12 -14.27
CA VAL A 828 5.69 13.56 -14.47
C VAL A 828 5.82 12.11 -14.00
N ASP A 829 5.27 11.79 -12.83
CA ASP A 829 5.27 10.44 -12.23
C ASP A 829 4.52 9.41 -13.10
N ARG A 830 3.49 9.85 -13.85
CA ARG A 830 2.65 8.99 -14.69
C ARG A 830 3.15 8.86 -16.12
N PHE A 831 3.87 9.86 -16.61
CA PHE A 831 4.54 9.80 -17.92
C PHE A 831 5.78 8.87 -17.91
N GLN A 832 6.13 8.28 -16.77
CA GLN A 832 7.24 7.35 -16.69
C GLN A 832 7.04 6.13 -17.61
N GLY A 833 8.13 5.71 -18.25
CA GLY A 833 8.15 4.59 -19.20
C GLY A 833 7.56 4.91 -20.59
N SER A 834 6.80 5.98 -20.75
CA SER A 834 6.36 6.47 -22.06
C SER A 834 7.33 7.53 -22.60
N ALA A 835 7.40 7.66 -23.92
CA ALA A 835 8.15 8.69 -24.63
C ALA A 835 7.37 9.09 -25.87
N LYS A 836 7.47 10.35 -26.27
CA LYS A 836 6.79 10.91 -27.43
C LYS A 836 7.78 11.58 -28.36
N GLU A 837 7.40 11.78 -29.61
CA GLU A 837 8.24 12.49 -30.57
C GLU A 837 8.40 13.96 -30.16
N VAL A 838 7.31 14.57 -29.66
CA VAL A 838 7.26 15.91 -29.08
C VAL A 838 6.78 15.84 -27.63
N ILE A 839 7.47 16.56 -26.73
CA ILE A 839 6.98 16.80 -25.36
C ILE A 839 6.88 18.30 -25.10
N VAL A 840 5.78 18.72 -24.49
CA VAL A 840 5.61 20.06 -23.92
C VAL A 840 5.56 19.92 -22.40
N VAL A 841 6.33 20.71 -21.67
CA VAL A 841 6.34 20.70 -20.20
C VAL A 841 5.77 22.03 -19.71
N SER A 842 4.64 21.97 -19.03
CA SER A 842 4.06 23.07 -18.23
C SER A 842 4.73 23.06 -16.87
N LEU A 843 5.42 24.14 -16.49
CA LEU A 843 6.16 24.28 -15.25
C LEU A 843 5.33 24.84 -14.10
N VAL A 844 4.30 25.65 -14.37
CA VAL A 844 3.33 26.23 -13.40
C VAL A 844 3.95 27.14 -12.32
N ALA A 845 5.28 27.31 -12.32
CA ALA A 845 5.96 28.24 -11.42
C ALA A 845 5.61 29.69 -11.75
N THR A 846 5.45 30.51 -10.72
CA THR A 846 5.25 31.98 -10.83
C THR A 846 5.92 32.65 -9.64
N GLY A 847 6.94 33.48 -9.88
CA GLY A 847 7.70 34.21 -8.86
C GLY A 847 8.59 33.37 -7.92
N SER A 848 8.22 32.11 -7.66
CA SER A 848 8.95 31.13 -6.85
C SER A 848 8.85 29.72 -7.43
N LEU A 849 9.79 28.86 -7.06
CA LEU A 849 9.85 27.44 -7.47
C LEU A 849 9.10 26.55 -6.49
N ASP A 850 7.79 26.82 -6.34
CA ASP A 850 6.93 26.03 -5.47
C ASP A 850 6.19 24.94 -6.26
N GLY A 851 6.30 23.69 -5.81
CA GLY A 851 5.46 22.59 -6.30
C GLY A 851 6.23 21.29 -6.55
N PRO A 852 5.50 20.20 -6.85
CA PRO A 852 6.05 18.84 -6.85
C PRO A 852 7.23 18.66 -7.80
N LEU A 853 7.24 19.34 -8.96
CA LEU A 853 8.32 19.21 -9.93
C LEU A 853 9.66 19.79 -9.43
N PHE A 854 9.62 20.76 -8.50
CA PHE A 854 10.80 21.49 -8.03
C PHE A 854 11.38 20.95 -6.72
N GLU A 855 10.65 20.10 -6.01
CA GLU A 855 11.09 19.44 -4.76
C GLU A 855 12.31 18.53 -4.98
N ASP A 856 12.46 17.96 -6.17
CA ASP A 856 13.56 17.06 -6.52
C ASP A 856 13.94 17.22 -8.00
N HIS A 857 15.21 17.57 -8.27
CA HIS A 857 15.75 17.75 -9.62
C HIS A 857 15.57 16.50 -10.51
N ARG A 858 15.49 15.31 -9.92
CA ARG A 858 15.28 14.04 -10.65
C ARG A 858 13.92 14.00 -11.34
N ARG A 859 12.90 14.69 -10.83
CA ARG A 859 11.59 14.82 -11.51
C ARG A 859 11.73 15.60 -12.82
N VAL A 860 12.51 16.68 -12.82
CA VAL A 860 12.81 17.43 -14.04
C VAL A 860 13.59 16.57 -15.03
N ASN A 861 14.59 15.80 -14.57
CA ASN A 861 15.30 14.85 -15.43
C ASN A 861 14.33 13.89 -16.13
N VAL A 862 13.35 13.35 -15.39
CA VAL A 862 12.31 12.49 -15.94
C VAL A 862 11.49 13.20 -16.99
N ALA A 863 11.02 14.43 -16.75
CA ALA A 863 10.22 15.19 -17.70
C ALA A 863 10.98 15.47 -19.02
N LEU A 864 12.22 15.97 -18.91
CA LEU A 864 13.06 16.32 -20.06
C LEU A 864 13.39 15.11 -20.96
N THR A 865 13.54 13.94 -20.36
CA THR A 865 13.98 12.71 -21.06
C THR A 865 12.83 11.91 -21.69
N ARG A 866 11.61 12.45 -21.71
CA ARG A 866 10.46 11.87 -22.44
C ARG A 866 10.40 12.24 -23.92
N ALA A 867 11.06 13.33 -24.31
CA ALA A 867 11.09 13.80 -25.69
C ALA A 867 12.07 13.00 -26.56
N ARG A 868 11.72 12.73 -27.83
CA ARG A 868 12.65 12.19 -28.82
C ARG A 868 13.23 13.27 -29.72
N LYS A 869 12.36 14.05 -30.37
CA LYS A 869 12.73 14.96 -31.46
C LYS A 869 12.63 16.44 -31.08
N ALA A 870 11.58 16.81 -30.34
CA ALA A 870 11.38 18.19 -29.88
C ALA A 870 10.87 18.25 -28.43
N LEU A 871 11.34 19.28 -27.72
CA LEU A 871 10.96 19.58 -26.34
C LEU A 871 10.65 21.07 -26.21
N ALA A 872 9.47 21.41 -25.71
CA ALA A 872 9.12 22.79 -25.37
C ALA A 872 8.88 22.91 -23.86
N LEU A 873 9.52 23.88 -23.23
CA LEU A 873 9.29 24.24 -21.83
C LEU A 873 8.43 25.50 -21.79
N VAL A 874 7.34 25.48 -21.03
CA VAL A 874 6.46 26.62 -20.83
C VAL A 874 6.44 26.98 -19.34
N GLY A 875 6.80 28.22 -19.00
CA GLY A 875 6.81 28.68 -17.61
C GLY A 875 7.47 30.03 -17.41
N ASP A 876 7.46 30.51 -16.18
CA ASP A 876 8.01 31.81 -15.77
C ASP A 876 9.55 31.80 -15.74
N ALA A 877 10.17 32.61 -16.59
CA ALA A 877 11.63 32.73 -16.66
C ALA A 877 12.27 33.33 -15.40
N ASP A 878 11.59 34.28 -14.75
CA ASP A 878 12.10 34.96 -13.55
C ASP A 878 12.07 34.00 -12.37
N ALA A 879 11.03 33.17 -12.25
CA ALA A 879 10.98 32.09 -11.26
C ALA A 879 12.13 31.09 -11.44
N LEU A 880 12.37 30.59 -12.66
CA LEU A 880 13.49 29.66 -12.93
C LEU A 880 14.87 30.28 -12.65
N ALA A 881 15.02 31.58 -12.81
CA ALA A 881 16.28 32.28 -12.56
C ALA A 881 16.64 32.38 -11.06
N THR A 882 15.71 32.07 -10.16
CA THR A 882 15.93 32.14 -8.70
C THR A 882 16.85 31.02 -8.17
N ASP A 883 17.00 29.92 -8.90
CA ASP A 883 17.82 28.77 -8.53
C ASP A 883 18.92 28.47 -9.59
N PRO A 884 20.17 28.17 -9.18
CA PRO A 884 21.28 27.94 -10.12
C PRO A 884 21.06 26.79 -11.12
N PHE A 885 20.44 25.68 -10.70
CA PHE A 885 20.17 24.53 -11.56
C PHE A 885 19.14 24.90 -12.63
N TYR A 886 18.05 25.55 -12.24
CA TYR A 886 16.99 25.98 -13.15
C TYR A 886 17.40 27.15 -14.05
N ALA A 887 18.27 28.05 -13.57
CA ALA A 887 18.90 29.07 -14.41
C ALA A 887 19.77 28.43 -15.51
N GLY A 888 20.48 27.35 -15.18
CA GLY A 888 21.22 26.52 -16.14
C GLY A 888 20.29 25.86 -17.17
N LEU A 889 19.15 25.33 -16.74
CA LEU A 889 18.10 24.77 -17.61
C LEU A 889 17.55 25.84 -18.57
N LEU A 890 17.21 27.02 -18.06
CA LEU A 890 16.70 28.13 -18.86
C LEU A 890 17.71 28.60 -19.90
N ALA A 891 18.98 28.76 -19.50
CA ALA A 891 20.06 29.14 -20.42
C ALA A 891 20.28 28.08 -21.51
N TRP A 892 20.17 26.80 -21.16
CA TRP A 892 20.21 25.71 -22.14
C TRP A 892 18.99 25.70 -23.06
N ALA A 893 17.80 26.03 -22.59
CA ALA A 893 16.58 26.00 -23.41
C ALA A 893 16.47 27.18 -24.38
N ARG A 894 17.16 28.31 -24.09
CA ARG A 894 17.19 29.51 -24.94
C ARG A 894 18.32 29.56 -25.98
N GLN A 895 19.28 28.63 -25.91
CA GLN A 895 20.39 28.53 -26.86
C GLN A 895 19.96 28.05 -28.24
#